data_AF-A0A6P6Q5D3-F1
#
_entry.id   AF-A0A6P6Q5D3-F1
#
_cell.length_a   1.000
_cell.length_b   1.000
_cell.length_c   1.000
_cell.angle_alpha   90.00
_cell.angle_beta   90.00
_cell.angle_gamma   90.00
#
_symmetry.space_group_name_H-M   'P 1'
#
loop_
_entity.id
_entity.type
_entity.pdbx_description
1 polymer ?
#
loop_
_entity_poly.entity_id
_entity_poly.type
_entity_poly.pdbx_seq_one_letter_code
_entity_poly.pdbx_strand_id
1 'polypeptide(L)'
;MECDEPRSAASHHWALRQTLSEERWEEARPKLLDSLLASDCVHYGPCDHCSLKQAVIRCKDCFPKPRYCGQCDVSTHQHLVFHNRETLIDGFYKPLPPSTAVQDLSGQNVIYEQVCLLPITRPDKICDCDPQNLAVVAGRSVVLICINGCYDVFLPVMNCRACLASWTPEVVDLLFSGYWPGTVEFQTIYKVDLFTSFEDLKITAPGLSRQAFVKMLQQRSQQFGRSGNICGNVFQKAFLEWTYCRHKREKLCGIDHFSCPACTPDTVAVSADGNRKLYRFSKTKGTEEQPFFDGVFLANDKDVATFVDCVREKTIPVHGKGICGTSTWAAARETSKKTNTKCDEEGLEVAVCRHSILLRGLNMFRGEIFAYPLFLQKELATKTNCKFFCTDIMCRYWPYLQKVAQSFPEMQNLTQMKPFLSVMHAKGHSTKCEVQWGGKNQTGAGTTIGEVEQVNSFLSRVALTTKYMSKAARVDMITLHARGWNERKKRNLHKYLSTRYLKTIQKTKEVNKDIAAIKKCTQRSDEELQQWVTDVRQWAVDTPDDFRTDDPVALQHLIEGLFLGIQQKKRDLYRVTDRNKQRHKIRRRIREDKKKLFNAISQYNDLPTTTESVDSVEDLLAAESPIWPWDSEPDTSLGMKKKVFDKVMQLERLIEEEAILLEEMKQHWTHLTRTCRALKDQANVLADDLATQSYPSGLSGQAYHGLHSAVLQKCEEIKTDMVAVKETYSQIVVNGNGGSVVEDDEDPYENVSTDASTDDEL
;
A
#
# COMPACT_ATOMS: atom_id res chain seq x y z
N MET A 1 25.60 30.46 -46.83
CA MET A 1 24.36 30.18 -47.55
C MET A 1 24.32 28.69 -47.80
N GLU A 2 23.87 27.95 -46.79
CA GLU A 2 23.22 26.65 -46.88
C GLU A 2 22.21 26.70 -45.74
N CYS A 3 20.94 26.60 -46.10
CA CYS A 3 19.80 26.87 -45.23
C CYS A 3 19.63 25.72 -44.25
N ASP A 4 19.75 25.99 -42.94
CA ASP A 4 19.19 25.13 -41.90
C ASP A 4 17.67 25.08 -42.10
N GLU A 5 17.16 23.94 -42.56
CA GLU A 5 15.74 23.67 -42.61
C GLU A 5 15.12 23.79 -41.20
N PRO A 6 13.87 24.29 -41.10
CA PRO A 6 13.20 24.42 -39.81
C PRO A 6 12.99 23.05 -39.17
N ARG A 7 13.59 22.86 -37.99
CA ARG A 7 13.48 21.66 -37.15
C ARG A 7 12.01 21.27 -36.96
N SER A 8 11.62 20.19 -37.64
CA SER A 8 10.30 19.59 -37.69
C SER A 8 9.64 19.36 -36.31
N ALA A 9 8.34 19.60 -36.28
CA ALA A 9 7.43 19.48 -35.14
C ALA A 9 7.52 18.12 -34.43
N ALA A 10 7.41 18.14 -33.10
CA ALA A 10 7.41 16.95 -32.27
C ALA A 10 6.33 15.94 -32.72
N SER A 11 6.76 14.79 -33.23
CA SER A 11 5.86 13.71 -33.62
C SER A 11 5.03 13.21 -32.42
N HIS A 12 3.72 13.06 -32.62
CA HIS A 12 2.82 12.43 -31.65
C HIS A 12 3.16 10.95 -31.37
N HIS A 13 3.97 10.31 -32.22
CA HIS A 13 4.29 8.89 -32.11
C HIS A 13 5.46 8.63 -31.14
N TRP A 14 5.18 8.00 -29.99
CA TRP A 14 6.17 7.71 -28.93
C TRP A 14 7.42 6.98 -29.46
N ALA A 15 7.22 6.00 -30.36
CA ALA A 15 8.32 5.21 -30.90
C ALA A 15 9.30 6.07 -31.71
N LEU A 16 8.80 6.99 -32.55
CA LEU A 16 9.65 7.89 -33.31
C LEU A 16 10.40 8.86 -32.39
N ARG A 17 9.77 9.32 -31.30
CA ARG A 17 10.47 10.15 -30.29
C ARG A 17 11.59 9.38 -29.59
N GLN A 18 11.41 8.08 -29.32
CA GLN A 18 12.48 7.26 -28.74
C GLN A 18 13.63 7.09 -29.73
N THR A 19 13.36 6.72 -30.98
CA THR A 19 14.39 6.56 -32.01
C THR A 19 15.19 7.86 -32.21
N LEU A 20 14.50 8.99 -32.42
CA LEU A 20 15.17 10.29 -32.55
C LEU A 20 15.95 10.68 -31.28
N SER A 21 15.47 10.28 -30.09
CA SER A 21 16.22 10.52 -28.85
C SER A 21 17.47 9.66 -28.77
N GLU A 22 17.41 8.40 -29.19
CA GLU A 22 18.55 7.48 -29.22
C GLU A 22 19.64 7.97 -30.18
N GLU A 23 19.25 8.37 -31.40
CA GLU A 23 20.16 8.96 -32.40
C GLU A 23 20.85 10.21 -31.85
N ARG A 24 20.11 11.12 -31.22
CA ARG A 24 20.69 12.32 -30.57
C ARG A 24 21.66 11.98 -29.44
N TRP A 25 21.35 10.96 -28.63
CA TRP A 25 22.27 10.52 -27.57
C TRP A 25 23.53 9.88 -28.14
N GLU A 26 23.42 9.19 -29.27
CA GLU A 26 24.56 8.61 -29.98
C GLU A 26 25.47 9.68 -30.57
N GLU A 27 24.91 10.68 -31.25
CA GLU A 27 25.63 11.84 -31.78
C GLU A 27 26.31 12.66 -30.67
N ALA A 28 25.66 12.82 -29.51
CA ALA A 28 26.21 13.57 -28.38
C ALA A 28 27.29 12.81 -27.60
N ARG A 29 27.33 11.46 -27.68
CA ARG A 29 28.17 10.60 -26.83
C ARG A 29 29.67 10.93 -26.91
N PRO A 30 30.28 11.17 -28.10
CA PRO A 30 31.70 11.52 -28.18
C PRO A 30 32.02 12.83 -27.45
N LYS A 31 31.19 13.87 -27.64
CA LYS A 31 31.36 15.17 -26.97
C LYS A 31 31.15 15.06 -25.45
N LEU A 32 30.20 14.24 -25.01
CA LEU A 32 29.96 13.96 -23.59
C LEU A 32 31.16 13.27 -22.95
N LEU A 33 31.77 12.29 -23.64
CA LEU A 33 32.98 11.62 -23.17
C LEU A 33 34.17 12.58 -23.09
N ASP A 34 34.42 13.35 -24.15
CA ASP A 34 35.48 14.38 -24.19
C ASP A 34 35.30 15.40 -23.05
N SER A 35 34.09 15.92 -22.87
CA SER A 35 33.77 16.87 -21.81
C SER A 35 33.89 16.27 -20.40
N LEU A 36 33.49 15.00 -20.23
CA LEU A 36 33.63 14.29 -18.95
C LEU A 36 35.11 14.12 -18.59
N LEU A 37 35.95 13.68 -19.53
CA LEU A 37 37.40 13.55 -19.32
C LEU A 37 38.06 14.90 -19.05
N ALA A 38 37.67 15.95 -19.79
CA ALA A 38 38.15 17.31 -19.55
C ALA A 38 37.79 17.82 -18.13
N SER A 39 36.62 17.43 -17.61
CA SER A 39 36.17 17.83 -16.26
C SER A 39 36.96 17.20 -15.11
N ASP A 40 37.67 16.11 -15.38
CA ASP A 40 38.55 15.44 -14.41
C ASP A 40 40.01 15.95 -14.47
N CYS A 41 40.31 16.89 -15.36
CA CYS A 41 41.61 17.56 -15.40
C CYS A 41 41.89 18.29 -14.08
N VAL A 42 43.10 18.11 -13.56
CA VAL A 42 43.54 18.81 -12.36
C VAL A 42 44.05 20.20 -12.74
N HIS A 43 43.43 21.23 -12.15
CA HIS A 43 43.79 22.63 -12.40
C HIS A 43 44.57 23.23 -11.24
N TYR A 44 45.88 23.40 -11.42
CA TYR A 44 46.79 24.04 -10.47
C TYR A 44 46.73 25.57 -10.59
N GLY A 45 45.64 26.16 -10.09
CA GLY A 45 45.42 27.61 -10.05
C GLY A 45 45.51 28.20 -8.63
N PRO A 46 45.35 29.52 -8.49
CA PRO A 46 45.17 30.14 -7.19
C PRO A 46 43.88 29.64 -6.52
N CYS A 47 43.84 29.68 -5.19
CA CYS A 47 42.66 29.38 -4.40
C CYS A 47 41.51 30.31 -4.79
N ASP A 48 40.33 29.74 -5.05
CA ASP A 48 39.15 30.49 -5.50
C ASP A 48 38.58 31.42 -4.40
N HIS A 49 39.04 31.27 -3.14
CA HIS A 49 38.59 32.08 -1.99
C HIS A 49 39.55 33.22 -1.63
N CYS A 50 40.85 32.92 -1.41
CA CYS A 50 41.81 33.95 -1.05
C CYS A 50 42.60 34.51 -2.24
N SER A 51 42.68 33.79 -3.36
CA SER A 51 43.53 34.12 -4.51
C SER A 51 45.04 34.24 -4.23
N LEU A 52 45.49 34.01 -2.99
CA LEU A 52 46.88 34.21 -2.55
C LEU A 52 47.74 32.96 -2.62
N LYS A 53 47.15 31.80 -2.33
CA LYS A 53 47.85 30.50 -2.26
C LYS A 53 47.35 29.56 -3.34
N GLN A 54 48.18 28.60 -3.74
CA GLN A 54 47.78 27.55 -4.66
C GLN A 54 46.61 26.75 -4.08
N ALA A 55 45.62 26.45 -4.92
CA ALA A 55 44.53 25.56 -4.55
C ALA A 55 45.03 24.11 -4.55
N VAL A 56 44.78 23.39 -3.45
CA VAL A 56 45.22 21.99 -3.25
C VAL A 56 44.08 21.07 -2.84
N ILE A 57 42.89 21.62 -2.63
CA ILE A 57 41.67 20.90 -2.27
C ILE A 57 40.54 21.39 -3.19
N ARG A 58 39.67 20.49 -3.62
CA ARG A 58 38.39 20.78 -4.29
C ARG A 58 37.26 20.26 -3.44
N CYS A 59 36.22 21.06 -3.23
CA CYS A 59 34.99 20.58 -2.63
C CYS A 59 34.05 20.06 -3.71
N LYS A 60 33.51 18.85 -3.59
CA LYS A 60 32.55 18.28 -4.56
C LYS A 60 31.12 18.73 -4.34
N ASP A 61 30.79 19.11 -3.11
CA ASP A 61 29.42 19.39 -2.69
C ASP A 61 29.12 20.90 -2.71
N CYS A 62 30.12 21.76 -2.55
CA CYS A 62 29.98 23.18 -2.88
C CYS A 62 29.87 23.34 -4.40
N PHE A 63 28.84 24.03 -4.90
CA PHE A 63 28.72 24.34 -6.33
C PHE A 63 29.19 25.78 -6.61
N PRO A 64 29.98 26.03 -7.68
CA PRO A 64 30.31 25.12 -8.79
C PRO A 64 31.66 24.37 -8.63
N LYS A 65 31.88 23.68 -7.51
CA LYS A 65 33.10 22.94 -7.12
C LYS A 65 34.34 23.82 -6.91
N PRO A 66 34.27 24.82 -6.00
CA PRO A 66 35.39 25.69 -5.69
C PRO A 66 36.59 24.93 -5.13
N ARG A 67 37.77 25.51 -5.38
CA ARG A 67 39.08 25.00 -4.98
C ARG A 67 39.72 25.90 -3.92
N TYR A 68 40.28 25.27 -2.90
CA TYR A 68 40.78 25.93 -1.71
C TYR A 68 42.26 25.63 -1.48
N CYS A 69 42.98 26.60 -0.89
CA CYS A 69 44.20 26.30 -0.16
C CYS A 69 43.84 25.66 1.19
N GLY A 70 44.81 24.99 1.84
CA GLY A 70 44.56 24.25 3.09
C GLY A 70 43.91 25.08 4.22
N GLN A 71 44.28 26.36 4.36
CA GLN A 71 43.71 27.24 5.39
C GLN A 71 42.26 27.65 5.08
N CYS A 72 41.98 28.04 3.84
CA CYS A 72 40.61 28.41 3.43
C CYS A 72 39.68 27.20 3.50
N ASP A 73 40.19 26.01 3.19
CA ASP A 73 39.47 24.76 3.32
C ASP A 73 39.02 24.51 4.77
N VAL A 74 39.94 24.56 5.74
CA VAL A 74 39.61 24.37 7.16
C VAL A 74 38.60 25.42 7.64
N SER A 75 38.84 26.70 7.32
CA SER A 75 37.96 27.80 7.73
C SER A 75 36.54 27.67 7.15
N THR A 76 36.40 27.13 5.95
CA THR A 76 35.10 26.95 5.28
C THR A 76 34.41 25.68 5.76
N HIS A 77 35.13 24.55 5.77
CA HIS A 77 34.56 23.23 6.00
C HIS A 77 34.46 22.83 7.48
N GLN A 78 34.97 23.63 8.41
CA GLN A 78 34.65 23.49 9.84
C GLN A 78 33.13 23.61 10.12
N HIS A 79 32.38 24.31 9.26
CA HIS A 79 30.92 24.44 9.34
C HIS A 79 30.18 23.56 8.32
N LEU A 80 30.91 22.94 7.38
CA LEU A 80 30.38 22.10 6.29
C LEU A 80 30.98 20.69 6.36
N VAL A 81 30.99 20.13 7.57
CA VAL A 81 31.68 18.87 7.92
C VAL A 81 31.31 17.69 7.01
N PHE A 82 30.08 17.68 6.47
CA PHE A 82 29.60 16.57 5.65
C PHE A 82 29.97 16.67 4.17
N HIS A 83 30.59 17.77 3.75
CA HIS A 83 31.01 17.95 2.37
C HIS A 83 32.15 16.99 2.01
N ASN A 84 32.02 16.36 0.85
CA ASN A 84 33.01 15.48 0.29
C ASN A 84 34.09 16.33 -0.41
N ARG A 85 35.31 16.23 0.09
CA ARG A 85 36.47 16.96 -0.42
C ARG A 85 37.42 16.03 -1.15
N GLU A 86 38.19 16.58 -2.06
CA GLU A 86 39.23 15.88 -2.79
C GLU A 86 40.53 16.69 -2.73
N THR A 87 41.65 16.03 -2.47
CA THR A 87 42.98 16.60 -2.62
C THR A 87 43.48 16.38 -4.03
N LEU A 88 44.33 17.30 -4.50
CA LEU A 88 44.96 17.26 -5.83
C LEU A 88 46.49 17.17 -5.76
N ILE A 89 47.07 16.92 -4.57
CA ILE A 89 48.52 16.84 -4.33
C ILE A 89 49.20 15.75 -5.17
N ASP A 90 48.52 14.61 -5.37
CA ASP A 90 49.09 13.42 -6.02
C ASP A 90 48.98 13.46 -7.57
N GLY A 91 48.62 14.59 -8.18
CA GLY A 91 48.45 14.65 -9.65
C GLY A 91 47.04 14.31 -10.15
N PHE A 92 46.15 13.86 -9.26
CA PHE A 92 44.77 13.48 -9.56
C PHE A 92 43.87 13.78 -8.35
N TYR A 93 42.56 13.85 -8.57
CA TYR A 93 41.60 14.05 -7.48
C TYR A 93 41.48 12.79 -6.63
N LYS A 94 41.87 12.89 -5.36
CA LYS A 94 41.82 11.81 -4.38
C LYS A 94 40.91 12.22 -3.22
N PRO A 95 40.00 11.36 -2.74
CA PRO A 95 39.12 11.70 -1.62
C PRO A 95 39.90 12.12 -0.38
N LEU A 96 39.42 13.19 0.28
CA LEU A 96 39.99 13.75 1.52
C LEU A 96 38.91 13.73 2.62
N PRO A 97 38.93 12.74 3.54
CA PRO A 97 37.97 12.63 4.64
C PRO A 97 37.94 13.87 5.54
N PRO A 98 36.82 14.18 6.23
CA PRO A 98 36.74 15.35 7.11
C PRO A 98 37.69 15.30 8.32
N SER A 99 38.17 14.10 8.68
CA SER A 99 39.19 13.88 9.71
C SER A 99 40.62 14.22 9.28
N THR A 100 40.84 14.68 8.05
CA THR A 100 42.16 15.09 7.57
C THR A 100 42.13 16.49 6.96
N ALA A 101 43.27 17.18 7.00
CA ALA A 101 43.45 18.49 6.37
C ALA A 101 44.82 18.56 5.69
N VAL A 102 45.00 19.59 4.86
CA VAL A 102 46.27 19.86 4.17
C VAL A 102 46.92 21.09 4.80
N GLN A 103 48.19 20.97 5.16
CA GLN A 103 49.01 22.09 5.59
C GLN A 103 50.19 22.27 4.64
N ASP A 104 50.52 23.52 4.35
CA ASP A 104 51.73 23.90 3.63
C ASP A 104 52.88 24.06 4.63
N LEU A 105 53.88 23.19 4.52
CA LEU A 105 55.12 23.23 5.30
C LEU A 105 56.27 23.57 4.34
N SER A 106 56.64 24.85 4.29
CA SER A 106 57.77 25.34 3.49
C SER A 106 57.73 24.97 2.01
N GLY A 107 56.54 25.02 1.39
CA GLY A 107 56.34 24.71 -0.03
C GLY A 107 55.98 23.24 -0.30
N GLN A 108 55.89 22.41 0.74
CA GLN A 108 55.42 21.03 0.63
C GLN A 108 54.07 20.87 1.31
N ASN A 109 53.08 20.40 0.56
CA ASN A 109 51.75 20.09 1.09
C ASN A 109 51.76 18.73 1.79
N VAL A 110 51.45 18.73 3.09
CA VAL A 110 51.37 17.52 3.93
C VAL A 110 49.95 17.33 4.42
N ILE A 111 49.44 16.10 4.31
CA ILE A 111 48.15 15.70 4.87
C ILE A 111 48.35 15.31 6.32
N TYR A 112 47.56 15.88 7.23
CA TYR A 112 47.60 15.58 8.66
C TYR A 112 46.19 15.27 9.19
N GLU A 113 46.12 14.55 10.30
CA GLU A 113 44.86 14.26 10.99
C GLU A 113 44.37 15.47 11.78
N GLN A 114 43.07 15.73 11.73
CA GLN A 114 42.41 16.80 12.47
C GLN A 114 41.16 16.29 13.19
N VAL A 115 40.78 17.01 14.25
CA VAL A 115 39.53 16.75 14.98
C VAL A 115 38.34 17.13 14.11
N CYS A 116 37.44 16.19 13.92
CA CYS A 116 36.16 16.40 13.24
C CYS A 116 35.04 16.36 14.28
N LEU A 117 34.51 17.52 14.68
CA LEU A 117 33.40 17.60 15.63
C LEU A 117 32.06 17.35 14.93
N LEU A 118 31.15 16.63 15.59
CA LEU A 118 29.76 16.54 15.15
C LEU A 118 29.13 17.95 15.19
N PRO A 119 28.62 18.47 14.05
CA PRO A 119 27.81 19.68 14.05
C PRO A 119 26.57 19.44 14.88
N ILE A 120 26.38 20.20 15.96
CA ILE A 120 25.24 20.04 16.87
C ILE A 120 24.92 21.40 17.47
N THR A 121 23.65 21.62 17.77
CA THR A 121 23.19 22.79 18.52
C THR A 121 23.83 22.74 19.90
N ARG A 122 24.46 23.85 20.28
CA ARG A 122 25.15 23.99 21.57
C ARG A 122 24.29 24.84 22.48
N PRO A 123 24.32 24.61 23.81
CA PRO A 123 23.64 25.50 24.74
C PRO A 123 24.27 26.90 24.67
N ASP A 124 23.44 27.93 24.72
CA ASP A 124 23.90 29.33 24.75
C ASP A 124 24.72 29.64 26.00
N LYS A 125 24.50 28.88 27.08
CA LYS A 125 25.15 29.07 28.37
C LYS A 125 25.30 27.74 29.12
N ILE A 126 26.51 27.48 29.62
CA ILE A 126 26.78 26.36 30.56
C ILE A 126 27.07 26.86 31.99
N CYS A 127 27.36 28.15 32.15
CA CYS A 127 27.65 28.84 33.41
C CYS A 127 27.60 30.36 33.25
N ASP A 128 27.65 31.12 34.34
CA ASP A 128 27.64 32.60 34.35
C ASP A 128 29.00 33.27 34.03
N CYS A 129 30.07 32.51 33.76
CA CYS A 129 31.37 33.08 33.43
C CYS A 129 31.40 33.73 32.04
N ASP A 130 32.37 34.64 31.83
CA ASP A 130 32.61 35.28 30.51
C ASP A 130 32.74 34.23 29.39
N PRO A 131 31.99 34.35 28.28
CA PRO A 131 32.05 33.43 27.13
C PRO A 131 33.45 33.18 26.57
N GLN A 132 34.40 34.12 26.73
CA GLN A 132 35.80 33.92 26.34
C GLN A 132 36.48 32.76 27.09
N ASN A 133 35.96 32.38 28.26
CA ASN A 133 36.44 31.24 29.04
C ASN A 133 35.89 29.89 28.56
N LEU A 134 34.96 29.89 27.59
CA LEU A 134 34.40 28.67 27.03
C LEU A 134 35.32 28.09 25.96
N ALA A 135 35.61 26.81 26.07
CA ALA A 135 36.35 26.07 25.07
C ALA A 135 35.53 24.85 24.60
N VAL A 136 35.53 24.62 23.29
CA VAL A 136 34.96 23.42 22.69
C VAL A 136 36.10 22.45 22.40
N VAL A 137 36.00 21.24 22.92
CA VAL A 137 37.00 20.18 22.72
C VAL A 137 36.36 18.90 22.19
N ALA A 138 37.18 18.00 21.66
CA ALA A 138 36.75 16.67 21.27
C ALA A 138 36.40 15.85 22.51
N GLY A 139 35.19 15.32 22.55
CA GLY A 139 34.76 14.34 23.55
C GLY A 139 34.92 12.91 23.06
N ARG A 140 33.85 12.14 23.22
CA ARG A 140 33.80 10.75 22.78
C ARG A 140 33.74 10.64 21.25
N SER A 141 34.50 9.71 20.69
CA SER A 141 34.42 9.32 19.27
C SER A 141 33.11 8.56 18.99
N VAL A 142 32.44 8.91 17.90
CA VAL A 142 31.16 8.34 17.47
C VAL A 142 31.12 8.20 15.95
N VAL A 143 30.26 7.29 15.49
CA VAL A 143 30.03 7.06 14.07
C VAL A 143 28.71 7.72 13.65
N LEU A 144 28.78 8.75 12.82
CA LEU A 144 27.60 9.34 12.18
C LEU A 144 27.34 8.69 10.82
N ILE A 145 26.09 8.30 10.56
CA ILE A 145 25.68 7.73 9.28
C ILE A 145 24.58 8.61 8.67
N CYS A 146 24.81 9.07 7.44
CA CYS A 146 23.81 9.78 6.63
C CYS A 146 23.73 9.17 5.23
N ILE A 147 22.95 9.79 4.33
CA ILE A 147 22.76 9.27 2.96
C ILE A 147 24.07 9.20 2.15
N ASN A 148 25.09 9.95 2.55
CA ASN A 148 26.43 9.96 1.94
C ASN A 148 27.40 8.96 2.58
N GLY A 149 26.94 8.13 3.51
CA GLY A 149 27.76 7.10 4.16
C GLY A 149 28.13 7.46 5.61
N CYS A 150 29.23 6.86 6.06
CA CYS A 150 29.73 6.85 7.43
C CYS A 150 30.79 7.93 7.65
N TYR A 151 30.73 8.61 8.79
CA TYR A 151 31.63 9.68 9.20
C TYR A 151 32.11 9.40 10.63
N ASP A 152 33.43 9.32 10.80
CA ASP A 152 34.06 9.25 12.11
C ASP A 152 34.18 10.68 12.65
N VAL A 153 33.46 10.96 13.74
CA VAL A 153 33.35 12.30 14.34
C VAL A 153 33.45 12.22 15.86
N PHE A 154 33.62 13.36 16.52
CA PHE A 154 33.63 13.47 17.97
C PHE A 154 32.44 14.27 18.46
N LEU A 155 31.79 13.81 19.53
CA LEU A 155 30.83 14.64 20.24
C LEU A 155 31.57 15.85 20.83
N PRO A 156 31.10 17.09 20.61
CA PRO A 156 31.73 18.26 21.20
C PRO A 156 31.48 18.29 22.71
N VAL A 157 32.49 18.70 23.47
CA VAL A 157 32.37 18.98 24.90
C VAL A 157 32.66 20.45 25.11
N MET A 158 31.74 21.15 25.77
CA MET A 158 31.95 22.55 26.16
C MET A 158 32.42 22.60 27.59
N ASN A 159 33.56 23.24 27.83
CA ASN A 159 34.14 23.40 29.16
C ASN A 159 34.38 24.86 29.46
N CYS A 160 34.00 25.30 30.66
CA CYS A 160 34.40 26.59 31.19
C CYS A 160 35.74 26.48 31.90
N ARG A 161 36.74 27.23 31.43
CA ARG A 161 38.08 27.25 32.05
C ARG A 161 38.10 27.92 33.43
N ALA A 162 37.09 28.74 33.75
CA ALA A 162 37.02 29.48 35.00
C ALA A 162 36.35 28.69 36.13
N CYS A 163 35.16 28.12 35.89
CA CYS A 163 34.38 27.43 36.92
C CYS A 163 34.31 25.90 36.76
N LEU A 164 34.97 25.35 35.73
CA LEU A 164 35.00 23.91 35.41
C LEU A 164 33.63 23.30 35.05
N ALA A 165 32.60 24.11 34.85
CA ALA A 165 31.33 23.64 34.30
C ALA A 165 31.55 22.98 32.93
N SER A 166 30.85 21.87 32.69
CA SER A 166 30.97 21.09 31.47
C SER A 166 29.60 20.71 30.92
N TRP A 167 29.49 20.68 29.60
CA TRP A 167 28.33 20.16 28.89
C TRP A 167 28.75 19.14 27.85
N THR A 168 27.96 18.07 27.76
CA THR A 168 28.07 17.02 26.74
C THR A 168 26.70 16.76 26.13
N PRO A 169 26.61 16.53 24.81
CA PRO A 169 25.33 16.27 24.15
C PRO A 169 24.53 15.11 24.74
N GLU A 170 23.23 15.34 24.93
CA GLU A 170 22.23 14.34 25.29
C GLU A 170 21.30 14.00 24.11
N VAL A 171 20.32 13.11 24.33
CA VAL A 171 19.35 12.69 23.29
C VAL A 171 18.61 13.91 22.71
N VAL A 172 18.23 14.86 23.56
CA VAL A 172 17.48 16.06 23.15
C VAL A 172 18.29 16.92 22.18
N ASP A 173 19.59 17.10 22.43
CA ASP A 173 20.48 17.90 21.59
C ASP A 173 20.66 17.25 20.21
N LEU A 174 20.75 15.91 20.16
CA LEU A 174 20.78 15.15 18.91
C LEU A 174 19.51 15.37 18.09
N LEU A 175 18.34 15.22 18.74
CA LEU A 175 17.04 15.36 18.08
C LEU A 175 16.83 16.77 17.53
N PHE A 176 17.13 17.80 18.33
CA PHE A 176 17.05 19.20 17.88
C PHE A 176 18.00 19.49 16.72
N SER A 177 19.10 18.76 16.62
CA SER A 177 20.08 18.92 15.54
C SER A 177 19.82 18.01 14.33
N GLY A 178 18.66 17.33 14.28
CA GLY A 178 18.26 16.50 13.15
C GLY A 178 18.92 15.12 13.11
N TYR A 179 19.40 14.64 14.26
CA TYR A 179 20.00 13.32 14.43
C TYR A 179 19.12 12.39 15.26
N TRP A 180 19.36 11.10 15.12
CA TRP A 180 18.71 10.04 15.89
C TRP A 180 19.77 9.07 16.45
N PRO A 181 19.69 8.70 17.74
CA PRO A 181 20.65 7.78 18.33
C PRO A 181 20.46 6.35 17.77
N GLY A 182 21.55 5.73 17.33
CA GLY A 182 21.60 4.32 16.95
C GLY A 182 21.71 3.38 18.16
N THR A 183 22.33 3.87 19.23
CA THR A 183 22.46 3.19 20.53
C THR A 183 22.26 4.20 21.66
N VAL A 184 21.91 3.71 22.86
CA VAL A 184 21.72 4.56 24.06
C VAL A 184 23.01 5.32 24.41
N GLU A 185 24.17 4.72 24.13
CA GLU A 185 25.48 5.32 24.34
C GLU A 185 25.97 6.15 23.15
N PHE A 186 25.13 6.46 22.16
CA PHE A 186 25.47 7.26 20.97
C PHE A 186 26.73 6.81 20.21
N GLN A 187 27.13 5.54 20.32
CA GLN A 187 28.25 4.99 19.55
C GLN A 187 28.01 5.13 18.04
N THR A 188 26.76 4.94 17.64
CA THR A 188 26.27 5.22 16.29
C THR A 188 25.17 6.28 16.37
N ILE A 189 25.21 7.25 15.46
CA ILE A 189 24.22 8.30 15.29
C ILE A 189 23.78 8.31 13.83
N TYR A 190 22.50 8.54 13.58
CA TYR A 190 21.93 8.61 12.23
C TYR A 190 21.41 10.00 11.96
N LYS A 191 21.63 10.53 10.76
CA LYS A 191 20.86 11.71 10.30
C LYS A 191 19.43 11.27 9.97
N VAL A 192 18.42 12.03 10.41
CA VAL A 192 17.00 11.63 10.31
C VAL A 192 16.53 11.49 8.85
N ASP A 193 17.10 12.25 7.91
CA ASP A 193 16.80 12.16 6.47
C ASP A 193 17.13 10.77 5.87
N LEU A 194 18.09 10.05 6.46
CA LEU A 194 18.44 8.68 6.06
C LEU A 194 17.27 7.72 6.30
N PHE A 195 16.60 7.84 7.44
CA PHE A 195 15.45 6.99 7.76
C PHE A 195 14.26 7.31 6.86
N THR A 196 14.02 8.60 6.60
CA THR A 196 12.99 9.04 5.65
C THR A 196 13.25 8.44 4.26
N SER A 197 14.49 8.54 3.77
CA SER A 197 14.91 7.96 2.49
C SER A 197 14.71 6.44 2.45
N PHE A 198 15.03 5.75 3.55
CA PHE A 198 14.85 4.30 3.64
C PHE A 198 13.37 3.90 3.66
N GLU A 199 12.53 4.62 4.40
CA GLU A 199 11.07 4.41 4.44
C GLU A 199 10.44 4.60 3.06
N ASP A 200 10.76 5.69 2.36
CA ASP A 200 10.25 5.98 1.02
C ASP A 200 10.63 4.88 0.00
N LEU A 201 11.87 4.41 0.08
CA LEU A 201 12.34 3.29 -0.74
C LEU A 201 11.63 1.99 -0.38
N LYS A 202 11.31 1.75 0.90
CA LYS A 202 10.55 0.58 1.32
C LYS A 202 9.11 0.63 0.78
N ILE A 203 8.46 1.78 0.79
CA ILE A 203 7.08 1.91 0.28
C ILE A 203 7.06 1.80 -1.25
N THR A 204 8.00 2.45 -1.94
CA THR A 204 8.05 2.52 -3.40
C THR A 204 8.63 1.25 -4.03
N ALA A 205 9.62 0.64 -3.38
CA ALA A 205 10.29 -0.60 -3.79
C ALA A 205 10.32 -1.63 -2.65
N PRO A 206 9.19 -2.31 -2.33
CA PRO A 206 9.08 -3.21 -1.18
C PRO A 206 10.05 -4.41 -1.15
N GLY A 207 10.60 -4.77 -2.30
CA GLY A 207 11.62 -5.82 -2.44
C GLY A 207 13.04 -5.38 -2.05
N LEU A 208 13.29 -4.08 -1.83
CA LEU A 208 14.61 -3.57 -1.46
C LEU A 208 15.01 -4.10 -0.09
N SER A 209 16.08 -4.89 -0.02
CA SER A 209 16.56 -5.43 1.25
C SER A 209 17.30 -4.37 2.07
N ARG A 210 17.24 -4.48 3.40
CA ARG A 210 18.05 -3.66 4.31
C ARG A 210 19.54 -3.79 3.99
N GLN A 211 20.00 -5.00 3.68
CA GLN A 211 21.40 -5.27 3.36
C GLN A 211 21.85 -4.54 2.09
N ALA A 212 21.01 -4.47 1.06
CA ALA A 212 21.33 -3.73 -0.15
C ALA A 212 21.46 -2.23 0.12
N PHE A 213 20.53 -1.67 0.90
CA PHE A 213 20.59 -0.26 1.29
C PHE A 213 21.83 0.06 2.14
N VAL A 214 22.12 -0.76 3.14
CA VAL A 214 23.34 -0.61 3.95
C VAL A 214 24.58 -0.73 3.07
N LYS A 215 24.67 -1.74 2.19
CA LYS A 215 25.81 -1.92 1.28
C LYS A 215 26.04 -0.71 0.38
N MET A 216 24.98 -0.07 -0.11
CA MET A 216 25.07 1.18 -0.87
C MET A 216 25.72 2.29 -0.02
N LEU A 217 25.33 2.46 1.24
CA LEU A 217 25.95 3.44 2.14
C LEU A 217 27.43 3.13 2.41
N GLN A 218 27.77 1.85 2.58
CA GLN A 218 29.16 1.41 2.76
C GLN A 218 30.02 1.72 1.53
N GLN A 219 29.51 1.46 0.32
CA GLN A 219 30.18 1.80 -0.94
C GLN A 219 30.36 3.30 -1.11
N ARG A 220 29.35 4.11 -0.76
CA ARG A 220 29.48 5.58 -0.75
C ARG A 220 30.56 6.05 0.21
N SER A 221 30.63 5.47 1.41
CA SER A 221 31.67 5.80 2.40
C SER A 221 33.08 5.57 1.82
N GLN A 222 33.29 4.40 1.21
CA GLN A 222 34.56 4.04 0.58
C GLN A 222 34.91 4.94 -0.61
N GLN A 223 33.92 5.30 -1.44
CA GLN A 223 34.10 6.23 -2.56
C GLN A 223 34.67 7.58 -2.11
N PHE A 224 34.34 8.01 -0.89
CA PHE A 224 34.82 9.27 -0.30
C PHE A 224 35.97 9.07 0.70
N GLY A 225 36.67 7.93 0.66
CA GLY A 225 37.86 7.67 1.48
C GLY A 225 37.57 7.41 2.96
N ARG A 226 36.32 7.12 3.34
CA ARG A 226 35.87 6.93 4.73
C ARG A 226 35.69 5.45 5.09
N SER A 227 35.68 5.16 6.40
CA SER A 227 35.41 3.81 6.92
C SER A 227 34.01 3.34 6.52
N GLY A 228 33.86 2.04 6.24
CA GLY A 228 32.69 1.51 5.54
C GLY A 228 31.85 0.50 6.33
N ASN A 229 32.07 0.28 7.62
CA ASN A 229 31.37 -0.79 8.36
C ASN A 229 30.09 -0.26 9.02
N ILE A 230 28.93 -0.69 8.54
CA ILE A 230 27.63 -0.31 9.12
C ILE A 230 26.95 -1.56 9.66
N CYS A 231 26.69 -1.59 10.97
CA CYS A 231 25.94 -2.67 11.59
C CYS A 231 24.47 -2.59 11.20
N GLY A 232 24.05 -3.52 10.35
CA GLY A 232 22.70 -3.55 9.84
C GLY A 232 21.61 -3.83 10.89
N ASN A 233 21.94 -4.50 11.99
CA ASN A 233 20.96 -4.74 13.07
C ASN A 233 20.73 -3.48 13.88
N VAL A 234 21.79 -2.71 14.19
CA VAL A 234 21.69 -1.39 14.85
C VAL A 234 20.86 -0.43 13.99
N PHE A 235 21.11 -0.39 12.68
CA PHE A 235 20.31 0.41 11.75
C PHE A 235 18.83 0.04 11.77
N GLN A 236 18.50 -1.27 11.70
CA GLN A 236 17.11 -1.72 11.72
C GLN A 236 16.40 -1.33 13.02
N LYS A 237 17.07 -1.52 14.16
CA LYS A 237 16.49 -1.20 15.47
C LYS A 237 16.24 0.30 15.58
N ALA A 238 17.24 1.13 15.29
CA ALA A 238 17.12 2.58 15.32
C ALA A 238 16.04 3.11 14.36
N PHE A 239 15.96 2.54 13.15
CA PHE A 239 14.90 2.85 12.20
C PHE A 239 13.51 2.51 12.75
N LEU A 240 13.33 1.31 13.32
CA LEU A 240 12.03 0.91 13.88
C LEU A 240 11.62 1.79 15.08
N GLU A 241 12.55 2.10 15.99
CA GLU A 241 12.32 3.03 17.11
C GLU A 241 11.88 4.41 16.60
N TRP A 242 12.59 4.95 15.60
CA TRP A 242 12.21 6.22 14.97
C TRP A 242 10.81 6.17 14.36
N THR A 243 10.47 5.11 13.62
CA THR A 243 9.11 4.96 13.06
C THR A 243 8.04 4.80 14.13
N TYR A 244 8.35 4.13 15.24
CA TYR A 244 7.44 3.93 16.36
C TYR A 244 7.16 5.26 17.09
N CYS A 245 8.19 6.06 17.37
CA CYS A 245 8.01 7.40 17.95
C CYS A 245 7.16 8.30 17.05
N ARG A 246 7.38 8.27 15.72
CA ARG A 246 6.52 9.00 14.76
C ARG A 246 5.08 8.51 14.78
N HIS A 247 4.85 7.21 14.83
CA HIS A 247 3.51 6.63 14.95
C HIS A 247 2.81 7.04 16.26
N LYS A 248 3.54 7.05 17.38
CA LYS A 248 3.00 7.54 18.66
C LYS A 248 2.64 9.02 18.60
N ARG A 249 3.48 9.86 17.99
CA ARG A 249 3.17 11.27 17.75
C ARG A 249 1.89 11.44 16.93
N GLU A 250 1.73 10.68 15.85
CA GLU A 250 0.52 10.74 15.01
C GLU A 250 -0.73 10.24 15.73
N LYS A 251 -0.61 9.22 16.60
CA LYS A 251 -1.71 8.80 17.47
C LYS A 251 -2.13 9.88 18.46
N LEU A 252 -1.18 10.66 18.99
CA LEU A 252 -1.51 11.82 19.83
C LEU A 252 -2.27 12.90 19.03
N CYS A 253 -2.07 12.98 17.72
CA CYS A 253 -2.84 13.82 16.81
C CYS A 253 -4.14 13.16 16.31
N GLY A 254 -4.59 12.05 16.91
CA GLY A 254 -5.85 11.38 16.54
C GLY A 254 -5.85 10.69 15.18
N ILE A 255 -4.69 10.45 14.56
CA ILE A 255 -4.60 9.88 13.20
C ILE A 255 -4.72 8.35 13.24
N ASP A 256 -5.71 7.81 12.52
CA ASP A 256 -5.85 6.38 12.26
C ASP A 256 -5.47 6.01 10.82
N HIS A 257 -4.44 5.17 10.67
CA HIS A 257 -3.93 4.71 9.39
C HIS A 257 -4.73 3.56 8.76
N PHE A 258 -5.53 2.84 9.54
CA PHE A 258 -6.21 1.60 9.11
C PHE A 258 -7.73 1.75 8.99
N SER A 259 -8.23 2.98 9.01
CA SER A 259 -9.60 3.35 8.65
C SER A 259 -9.67 4.04 7.28
N CYS A 260 -10.72 3.78 6.51
CA CYS A 260 -10.98 4.42 5.21
C CYS A 260 -11.88 5.66 5.39
N PRO A 261 -11.42 6.87 4.98
CA PRO A 261 -12.22 8.10 5.04
C PRO A 261 -13.54 8.06 4.25
N ALA A 262 -13.61 7.27 3.18
CA ALA A 262 -14.78 7.18 2.30
C ALA A 262 -15.68 5.98 2.59
N CYS A 263 -15.34 5.12 3.56
CA CYS A 263 -16.17 3.96 3.93
C CYS A 263 -16.64 3.99 5.38
N THR A 264 -16.11 4.88 6.21
CA THR A 264 -16.35 4.82 7.66
C THR A 264 -17.30 5.95 8.04
N PRO A 265 -18.45 5.65 8.67
CA PRO A 265 -18.82 4.35 9.26
C PRO A 265 -19.49 3.34 8.29
N ASP A 266 -20.07 3.78 7.18
CA ASP A 266 -20.95 2.94 6.35
C ASP A 266 -20.22 2.25 5.19
N THR A 267 -19.55 1.15 5.51
CA THR A 267 -18.71 0.42 4.55
C THR A 267 -19.54 -0.45 3.61
N VAL A 268 -19.46 -0.22 2.30
CA VAL A 268 -20.16 -1.07 1.33
C VAL A 268 -19.68 -2.51 1.38
N ALA A 269 -18.38 -2.75 1.29
CA ALA A 269 -17.84 -4.10 1.25
C ALA A 269 -16.43 -4.20 1.84
N VAL A 270 -16.19 -5.30 2.55
CA VAL A 270 -14.87 -5.74 3.02
C VAL A 270 -14.53 -7.06 2.33
N SER A 271 -13.31 -7.16 1.80
CA SER A 271 -12.81 -8.37 1.15
C SER A 271 -11.67 -8.96 1.95
N ALA A 272 -11.70 -10.28 2.17
CA ALA A 272 -10.67 -11.01 2.90
C ALA A 272 -10.08 -12.13 2.03
N ASP A 273 -8.74 -12.22 2.03
CA ASP A 273 -8.00 -13.27 1.33
C ASP A 273 -6.64 -13.57 1.98
N GLY A 274 -6.19 -14.81 1.79
CA GLY A 274 -4.96 -15.38 2.30
C GLY A 274 -3.78 -15.23 1.35
N ASN A 275 -2.69 -14.64 1.82
CA ASN A 275 -1.43 -14.52 1.10
C ASN A 275 -0.36 -15.46 1.64
N ARG A 276 -0.27 -16.65 1.05
CA ARG A 276 0.73 -17.67 1.41
C ARG A 276 2.17 -17.33 1.02
N LYS A 277 2.41 -16.27 0.24
CA LYS A 277 3.79 -15.83 -0.07
C LYS A 277 4.44 -15.14 1.11
N LEU A 278 3.65 -14.61 2.06
CA LEU A 278 4.12 -13.95 3.28
C LEU A 278 4.51 -14.93 4.40
N TYR A 279 4.87 -16.17 4.08
CA TYR A 279 5.39 -17.10 5.07
C TYR A 279 6.68 -16.56 5.71
N ARG A 280 6.98 -16.98 6.93
CA ARG A 280 8.26 -16.72 7.59
C ARG A 280 8.90 -18.04 8.01
N PHE A 281 10.19 -18.15 7.72
CA PHE A 281 10.98 -19.33 8.08
C PHE A 281 11.16 -19.42 9.60
N SER A 282 11.16 -20.65 10.09
CA SER A 282 11.56 -20.97 11.45
C SER A 282 13.02 -20.56 11.64
N LYS A 283 13.27 -19.77 12.67
CA LYS A 283 14.62 -19.44 13.14
C LYS A 283 14.84 -20.08 14.49
N THR A 284 16.09 -20.46 14.78
CA THR A 284 16.54 -20.84 16.13
C THR A 284 16.09 -19.75 17.10
N LYS A 285 15.44 -20.13 18.21
CA LYS A 285 14.83 -19.19 19.19
C LYS A 285 15.75 -17.99 19.42
N GLY A 286 15.43 -16.86 18.79
CA GLY A 286 16.02 -15.57 19.12
C GLY A 286 15.39 -15.05 20.40
N THR A 287 15.90 -13.93 20.91
CA THR A 287 15.26 -13.18 22.00
C THR A 287 13.78 -12.94 21.67
N GLU A 288 12.90 -13.18 22.65
CA GLU A 288 11.45 -12.93 22.56
C GLU A 288 11.16 -11.42 22.59
N GLU A 289 11.72 -10.69 21.64
CA GLU A 289 11.42 -9.27 21.46
C GLU A 289 9.94 -9.11 21.08
N GLN A 290 9.29 -8.13 21.71
CA GLN A 290 7.92 -7.75 21.39
C GLN A 290 7.90 -6.77 20.21
N PRO A 291 6.93 -6.88 19.29
CA PRO A 291 6.78 -5.90 18.21
C PRO A 291 6.35 -4.53 18.76
N PHE A 292 6.87 -3.46 18.18
CA PHE A 292 6.42 -2.09 18.48
C PHE A 292 4.99 -1.82 18.02
N PHE A 293 4.57 -2.48 16.94
CA PHE A 293 3.27 -2.29 16.30
C PHE A 293 2.30 -3.44 16.58
N ASP A 294 2.47 -4.16 17.69
CA ASP A 294 1.58 -5.27 18.04
C ASP A 294 0.12 -4.79 18.14
N GLY A 295 -0.80 -5.54 17.52
CA GLY A 295 -2.22 -5.21 17.50
C GLY A 295 -2.60 -3.96 16.68
N VAL A 296 -1.66 -3.27 16.02
CA VAL A 296 -1.96 -2.07 15.22
C VAL A 296 -2.61 -2.45 13.89
N PHE A 297 -1.88 -3.16 13.02
CA PHE A 297 -2.43 -3.70 11.76
C PHE A 297 -2.69 -5.20 11.86
N LEU A 298 -1.69 -5.95 12.34
CA LEU A 298 -1.81 -7.38 12.56
C LEU A 298 -2.45 -7.64 13.92
N ALA A 299 -3.49 -8.47 13.95
CA ALA A 299 -4.12 -8.93 15.17
C ALA A 299 -3.13 -9.72 16.03
N ASN A 300 -3.33 -9.67 17.36
CA ASN A 300 -2.50 -10.41 18.29
C ASN A 300 -2.67 -11.93 18.07
N ASP A 301 -1.57 -12.65 17.95
CA ASP A 301 -1.60 -14.08 17.61
C ASP A 301 -2.31 -14.93 18.67
N LYS A 302 -2.26 -14.53 19.95
CA LYS A 302 -2.92 -15.24 21.05
C LYS A 302 -4.44 -15.12 20.94
N ASP A 303 -4.93 -13.95 20.58
CA ASP A 303 -6.37 -13.70 20.40
C ASP A 303 -6.90 -14.51 19.22
N VAL A 304 -6.16 -14.53 18.10
CA VAL A 304 -6.51 -15.33 16.92
C VAL A 304 -6.48 -16.81 17.24
N ALA A 305 -5.45 -17.30 17.94
CA ALA A 305 -5.35 -18.72 18.32
C ALA A 305 -6.51 -19.14 19.23
N THR A 306 -6.81 -18.34 20.27
CA THR A 306 -7.91 -18.58 21.21
C THR A 306 -9.25 -18.60 20.47
N PHE A 307 -9.47 -17.69 19.54
CA PHE A 307 -10.68 -17.66 18.71
C PHE A 307 -10.81 -18.91 17.84
N VAL A 308 -9.74 -19.30 17.15
CA VAL A 308 -9.72 -20.49 16.28
C VAL A 308 -10.02 -21.76 17.08
N ASP A 309 -9.43 -21.91 18.26
CA ASP A 309 -9.63 -23.09 19.11
C ASP A 309 -11.06 -23.11 19.66
N CYS A 310 -11.58 -21.96 20.12
CA CYS A 310 -12.97 -21.83 20.59
C CYS A 310 -13.99 -22.24 19.51
N VAL A 311 -13.84 -21.73 18.29
CA VAL A 311 -14.76 -22.07 17.18
C VAL A 311 -14.70 -23.57 16.87
N ARG A 312 -13.52 -24.18 16.90
CA ARG A 312 -13.32 -25.62 16.63
C ARG A 312 -13.93 -26.52 17.68
N GLU A 313 -13.88 -26.15 18.94
CA GLU A 313 -14.47 -26.95 20.03
C GLU A 313 -15.98 -27.07 19.89
N LYS A 314 -16.66 -26.02 19.41
CA LYS A 314 -18.13 -25.98 19.29
C LYS A 314 -18.68 -26.29 17.90
N THR A 315 -17.83 -26.45 16.88
CA THR A 315 -18.27 -26.78 15.51
C THR A 315 -17.60 -28.05 15.00
N ILE A 316 -18.41 -29.08 14.70
CA ILE A 316 -17.92 -30.36 14.20
C ILE A 316 -17.33 -30.15 12.80
N PRO A 317 -16.02 -30.36 12.58
CA PRO A 317 -15.39 -30.00 11.30
C PRO A 317 -15.85 -30.92 10.16
N VAL A 318 -16.23 -30.33 9.03
CA VAL A 318 -16.44 -31.12 7.79
C VAL A 318 -15.09 -31.39 7.12
N HIS A 319 -14.75 -32.66 6.94
CA HIS A 319 -13.49 -33.06 6.32
C HIS A 319 -13.60 -33.14 4.79
N GLY A 320 -12.64 -32.54 4.09
CA GLY A 320 -12.56 -32.59 2.61
C GLY A 320 -12.00 -31.31 2.01
N LYS A 321 -11.86 -31.27 0.69
CA LYS A 321 -11.68 -30.01 -0.04
C LYS A 321 -13.06 -29.51 -0.45
N GLY A 322 -13.36 -28.22 -0.27
CA GLY A 322 -14.55 -27.62 -0.86
C GLY A 322 -14.49 -27.71 -2.39
N ILE A 323 -15.52 -28.30 -3.00
CA ILE A 323 -15.68 -28.41 -4.45
C ILE A 323 -16.75 -27.41 -4.89
N CYS A 324 -16.57 -26.72 -6.00
CA CYS A 324 -17.65 -25.98 -6.66
C CYS A 324 -17.50 -26.14 -8.18
N GLY A 325 -18.51 -26.72 -8.83
CA GLY A 325 -18.41 -27.11 -10.24
C GLY A 325 -17.30 -28.15 -10.46
N THR A 326 -16.33 -27.85 -11.32
CA THR A 326 -15.12 -28.66 -11.55
C THR A 326 -13.89 -28.15 -10.80
N SER A 327 -14.03 -27.05 -10.03
CA SER A 327 -12.93 -26.47 -9.27
C SER A 327 -12.84 -27.09 -7.87
N THR A 328 -11.61 -27.44 -7.46
CA THR A 328 -11.28 -27.82 -6.08
C THR A 328 -10.56 -26.66 -5.41
N TRP A 329 -11.07 -26.22 -4.26
CA TRP A 329 -10.54 -25.06 -3.55
C TRP A 329 -9.76 -25.52 -2.32
N ALA A 330 -8.44 -25.29 -2.34
CA ALA A 330 -7.57 -25.65 -1.21
C ALA A 330 -7.86 -24.82 0.05
N ALA A 331 -8.33 -23.58 -0.13
CA ALA A 331 -8.71 -22.63 0.91
C ALA A 331 -10.07 -22.94 1.57
N ALA A 332 -10.92 -23.75 0.93
CA ALA A 332 -12.26 -24.07 1.43
C ALA A 332 -12.22 -25.20 2.45
N ARG A 333 -11.69 -24.90 3.64
CA ARG A 333 -11.50 -25.86 4.73
C ARG A 333 -11.82 -25.25 6.09
N GLU A 334 -12.46 -26.03 6.95
CA GLU A 334 -12.69 -25.67 8.36
C GLU A 334 -11.44 -25.93 9.20
N THR A 335 -10.63 -26.91 8.81
CA THR A 335 -9.41 -27.30 9.51
C THR A 335 -8.26 -27.53 8.54
N SER A 336 -7.04 -27.24 9.00
CA SER A 336 -5.80 -27.48 8.27
C SER A 336 -4.70 -27.87 9.27
N LYS A 337 -3.83 -28.78 8.85
CA LYS A 337 -2.58 -29.09 9.57
C LYS A 337 -1.49 -28.15 9.09
N LYS A 338 -0.51 -27.89 9.96
CA LYS A 338 0.72 -27.21 9.55
C LYS A 338 1.36 -28.04 8.43
N THR A 339 1.57 -27.41 7.29
CA THR A 339 2.06 -28.01 6.05
C THR A 339 3.57 -27.91 5.92
N ASN A 340 4.20 -26.90 6.54
CA ASN A 340 5.64 -26.68 6.44
C ASN A 340 6.31 -26.58 7.82
N THR A 341 7.05 -27.62 8.20
CA THR A 341 7.81 -27.67 9.46
C THR A 341 8.98 -26.69 9.50
N LYS A 342 9.40 -26.15 8.35
CA LYS A 342 10.47 -25.14 8.25
C LYS A 342 9.96 -23.70 8.36
N CYS A 343 8.65 -23.49 8.46
CA CYS A 343 8.05 -22.17 8.62
C CYS A 343 7.35 -22.08 9.97
N ASP A 344 7.41 -20.92 10.61
CA ASP A 344 6.62 -20.66 11.82
C ASP A 344 5.23 -20.17 11.41
N GLU A 345 5.16 -19.18 10.52
CA GLU A 345 3.96 -18.66 9.86
C GLU A 345 3.92 -19.12 8.39
N GLU A 346 2.77 -19.63 7.93
CA GLU A 346 2.53 -20.11 6.57
C GLU A 346 1.98 -19.04 5.61
N GLY A 347 1.66 -17.85 6.14
CA GLY A 347 1.20 -16.71 5.35
C GLY A 347 0.53 -15.63 6.20
N LEU A 348 -0.24 -14.77 5.53
CA LEU A 348 -0.99 -13.67 6.15
C LEU A 348 -2.41 -13.62 5.56
N GLU A 349 -3.44 -13.56 6.39
CA GLU A 349 -4.80 -13.23 5.96
C GLU A 349 -5.00 -11.72 6.11
N VAL A 350 -5.54 -11.04 5.10
CA VAL A 350 -5.75 -9.59 5.14
C VAL A 350 -7.17 -9.21 4.72
N ALA A 351 -7.72 -8.20 5.38
CA ALA A 351 -9.00 -7.60 5.04
C ALA A 351 -8.81 -6.16 4.51
N VAL A 352 -9.48 -5.86 3.40
CA VAL A 352 -9.43 -4.57 2.71
C VAL A 352 -10.83 -4.05 2.41
N CYS A 353 -11.01 -2.73 2.36
CA CYS A 353 -12.23 -2.16 1.78
C CYS A 353 -12.18 -2.14 0.25
N ARG A 354 -13.30 -1.79 -0.41
CA ARG A 354 -13.40 -1.67 -1.87
C ARG A 354 -12.46 -0.62 -2.51
N HIS A 355 -11.88 0.31 -1.73
CA HIS A 355 -10.84 1.25 -2.19
C HIS A 355 -9.41 0.67 -2.08
N SER A 356 -9.29 -0.60 -1.71
CA SER A 356 -8.03 -1.31 -1.42
C SER A 356 -7.25 -0.72 -0.25
N ILE A 357 -7.92 -0.07 0.71
CA ILE A 357 -7.29 0.32 1.98
C ILE A 357 -7.25 -0.92 2.88
N LEU A 358 -6.06 -1.23 3.42
CA LEU A 358 -5.82 -2.29 4.39
C LEU A 358 -6.49 -1.90 5.71
N LEU A 359 -7.40 -2.74 6.21
CA LEU A 359 -8.12 -2.46 7.45
C LEU A 359 -7.54 -3.27 8.62
N ARG A 360 -7.23 -4.54 8.36
CA ARG A 360 -6.76 -5.48 9.37
C ARG A 360 -6.09 -6.67 8.73
N GLY A 361 -5.18 -7.34 9.44
CA GLY A 361 -4.64 -8.63 9.01
C GLY A 361 -4.31 -9.53 10.19
N LEU A 362 -3.97 -10.78 9.92
CA LEU A 362 -3.52 -11.74 10.92
C LEU A 362 -2.52 -12.75 10.33
N ASN A 363 -1.68 -13.33 11.19
CA ASN A 363 -0.76 -14.38 10.77
C ASN A 363 -1.49 -15.72 10.63
N MET A 364 -1.18 -16.44 9.56
CA MET A 364 -1.63 -17.82 9.38
C MET A 364 -0.55 -18.78 9.88
N PHE A 365 -0.83 -19.56 10.93
CA PHE A 365 0.11 -20.55 11.50
C PHE A 365 -0.04 -21.96 10.91
N ARG A 366 -0.99 -22.11 9.99
CA ARG A 366 -1.34 -23.30 9.22
C ARG A 366 -2.01 -22.83 7.93
N GLY A 367 -2.28 -23.74 7.00
CA GLY A 367 -2.96 -23.36 5.75
C GLY A 367 -4.27 -22.62 5.98
N GLU A 368 -4.81 -22.03 4.92
CA GLU A 368 -6.07 -21.28 4.92
C GLU A 368 -7.20 -22.10 5.56
N ILE A 369 -7.89 -21.49 6.53
CA ILE A 369 -9.08 -22.03 7.21
C ILE A 369 -10.12 -20.93 7.34
N PHE A 370 -11.41 -21.27 7.34
CA PHE A 370 -12.49 -20.29 7.44
C PHE A 370 -12.47 -19.44 8.72
N ALA A 371 -11.86 -19.95 9.81
CA ALA A 371 -11.76 -19.20 11.06
C ALA A 371 -10.92 -17.90 10.94
N TYR A 372 -10.00 -17.82 9.97
CA TYR A 372 -9.21 -16.61 9.74
C TYR A 372 -10.04 -15.44 9.17
N PRO A 373 -10.69 -15.57 8.00
CA PRO A 373 -11.58 -14.52 7.51
C PRO A 373 -12.75 -14.25 8.48
N LEU A 374 -13.22 -15.27 9.21
CA LEU A 374 -14.24 -15.08 10.24
C LEU A 374 -13.79 -14.18 11.40
N PHE A 375 -12.55 -14.34 11.88
CA PHE A 375 -11.98 -13.45 12.89
C PHE A 375 -11.95 -12.00 12.41
N LEU A 376 -11.50 -11.79 11.17
CA LEU A 376 -11.46 -10.46 10.55
C LEU A 376 -12.87 -9.89 10.34
N GLN A 377 -13.83 -10.70 9.92
CA GLN A 377 -15.24 -10.29 9.81
C GLN A 377 -15.78 -9.83 11.16
N LYS A 378 -15.52 -10.57 12.24
CA LYS A 378 -15.92 -10.22 13.60
C LYS A 378 -15.31 -8.89 14.05
N GLU A 379 -14.01 -8.69 13.87
CA GLU A 379 -13.33 -7.44 14.25
C GLU A 379 -13.82 -6.21 13.46
N LEU A 380 -14.23 -6.40 12.21
CA LEU A 380 -14.63 -5.29 11.33
C LEU A 380 -16.12 -4.96 11.43
N ALA A 381 -16.97 -5.96 11.72
CA ALA A 381 -18.39 -5.78 11.97
C ALA A 381 -18.66 -4.90 13.20
N THR A 382 -17.76 -4.88 14.19
CA THR A 382 -17.88 -4.00 15.37
C THR A 382 -17.39 -2.58 15.13
N LYS A 383 -16.64 -2.34 14.04
CA LYS A 383 -16.03 -1.03 13.72
C LYS A 383 -16.77 -0.27 12.63
N THR A 384 -17.54 -0.96 11.81
CA THR A 384 -18.18 -0.40 10.61
C THR A 384 -19.56 -1.01 10.40
N ASN A 385 -20.46 -0.24 9.80
CA ASN A 385 -21.76 -0.74 9.33
C ASN A 385 -21.58 -1.43 7.97
N CYS A 386 -20.82 -2.54 7.96
CA CYS A 386 -20.43 -3.18 6.72
C CYS A 386 -21.58 -3.96 6.07
N LYS A 387 -21.90 -3.66 4.81
CA LYS A 387 -23.02 -4.30 4.10
C LYS A 387 -22.67 -5.68 3.53
N PHE A 388 -21.45 -5.86 3.02
CA PHE A 388 -21.01 -7.10 2.36
C PHE A 388 -19.68 -7.60 2.90
N PHE A 389 -19.59 -8.92 3.11
CA PHE A 389 -18.31 -9.60 3.31
C PHE A 389 -17.95 -10.40 2.07
N CYS A 390 -16.74 -10.20 1.54
CA CYS A 390 -16.29 -10.80 0.29
C CYS A 390 -15.18 -11.84 0.53
N THR A 391 -15.36 -13.04 -0.04
CA THR A 391 -14.30 -14.07 -0.10
C THR A 391 -14.42 -14.87 -1.40
N ASP A 392 -13.33 -15.51 -1.81
CA ASP A 392 -13.26 -16.29 -3.07
C ASP A 392 -14.03 -17.61 -3.04
N ILE A 393 -14.50 -17.98 -1.86
CA ILE A 393 -15.12 -19.27 -1.55
C ILE A 393 -16.42 -19.05 -0.78
N MET A 394 -17.12 -17.94 -1.08
CA MET A 394 -18.33 -17.53 -0.38
C MET A 394 -19.39 -18.63 -0.31
N CYS A 395 -19.56 -19.43 -1.37
CA CYS A 395 -20.51 -20.56 -1.41
C CYS A 395 -20.20 -21.67 -0.38
N ARG A 396 -18.99 -21.71 0.17
CA ARG A 396 -18.59 -22.61 1.26
C ARG A 396 -18.44 -21.90 2.59
N TYR A 397 -18.02 -20.65 2.56
CA TYR A 397 -17.86 -19.82 3.75
C TYR A 397 -19.22 -19.44 4.38
N TRP A 398 -20.23 -19.09 3.58
CA TRP A 398 -21.53 -18.65 4.09
C TRP A 398 -22.27 -19.74 4.88
N PRO A 399 -22.40 -20.99 4.39
CA PRO A 399 -22.98 -22.07 5.19
C PRO A 399 -22.19 -22.35 6.48
N TYR A 400 -20.86 -22.24 6.42
CA TYR A 400 -20.01 -22.36 7.60
C TYR A 400 -20.31 -21.25 8.63
N LEU A 401 -20.41 -19.99 8.18
CA LEU A 401 -20.78 -18.87 9.04
C LEU A 401 -22.16 -19.07 9.69
N GLN A 402 -23.16 -19.52 8.93
CA GLN A 402 -24.49 -19.81 9.48
C GLN A 402 -24.45 -20.87 10.58
N LYS A 403 -23.70 -21.95 10.36
CA LYS A 403 -23.47 -23.00 11.36
C LYS A 403 -22.74 -22.47 12.60
N VAL A 404 -21.72 -21.63 12.43
CA VAL A 404 -21.01 -21.00 13.56
C VAL A 404 -21.96 -20.08 14.33
N ALA A 405 -22.74 -19.24 13.64
CA ALA A 405 -23.69 -18.32 14.27
C ALA A 405 -24.76 -19.06 15.11
N GLN A 406 -25.19 -20.26 14.68
CA GLN A 406 -26.07 -21.10 15.48
C GLN A 406 -25.41 -21.58 16.79
N SER A 407 -24.11 -21.90 16.77
CA SER A 407 -23.36 -22.32 17.96
C SER A 407 -22.87 -21.17 18.83
N PHE A 408 -22.85 -19.93 18.30
CA PHE A 408 -22.33 -18.72 18.95
C PHE A 408 -23.30 -17.56 18.74
N PRO A 409 -24.30 -17.38 19.62
CA PRO A 409 -25.30 -16.32 19.51
C PRO A 409 -24.71 -14.91 19.41
N GLU A 410 -23.55 -14.68 20.03
CA GLU A 410 -22.82 -13.41 19.94
C GLU A 410 -22.26 -13.11 18.55
N MET A 411 -22.23 -14.08 17.64
CA MET A 411 -21.80 -13.93 16.25
C MET A 411 -22.98 -13.89 15.26
N GLN A 412 -24.22 -13.92 15.75
CA GLN A 412 -25.41 -13.90 14.90
C GLN A 412 -25.48 -12.63 14.03
N ASN A 413 -25.03 -11.49 14.54
CA ASN A 413 -24.96 -10.23 13.81
C ASN A 413 -24.05 -10.30 12.57
N LEU A 414 -23.05 -11.19 12.54
CA LEU A 414 -22.17 -11.34 11.37
C LEU A 414 -22.93 -11.82 10.13
N THR A 415 -24.09 -12.47 10.30
CA THR A 415 -24.98 -12.87 9.20
C THR A 415 -25.76 -11.72 8.58
N GLN A 416 -25.69 -10.51 9.16
CA GLN A 416 -26.27 -9.31 8.56
C GLN A 416 -25.40 -8.77 7.41
N MET A 417 -24.09 -9.06 7.43
CA MET A 417 -23.19 -8.77 6.32
C MET A 417 -23.50 -9.74 5.18
N LYS A 418 -24.08 -9.26 4.08
CA LYS A 418 -24.51 -10.10 2.97
C LYS A 418 -23.31 -10.82 2.33
N PRO A 419 -23.50 -12.07 1.88
CA PRO A 419 -22.46 -12.84 1.22
C PRO A 419 -22.11 -12.23 -0.14
N PHE A 420 -20.82 -12.18 -0.46
CA PHE A 420 -20.34 -11.67 -1.74
C PHE A 420 -19.19 -12.55 -2.27
N LEU A 421 -19.40 -13.19 -3.42
CA LEU A 421 -18.33 -13.88 -4.14
C LEU A 421 -17.62 -12.90 -5.07
N SER A 422 -16.31 -12.81 -4.94
CA SER A 422 -15.51 -11.88 -5.73
C SER A 422 -15.74 -12.02 -7.24
N VAL A 423 -15.84 -10.91 -7.96
CA VAL A 423 -16.27 -10.88 -9.38
C VAL A 423 -15.29 -11.61 -10.29
N MET A 424 -13.97 -11.54 -10.04
CA MET A 424 -13.00 -12.28 -10.87
C MET A 424 -13.00 -13.76 -10.50
N HIS A 425 -13.06 -14.08 -9.21
CA HIS A 425 -13.07 -15.46 -8.74
C HIS A 425 -14.34 -16.22 -9.08
N ALA A 426 -15.50 -15.54 -9.17
CA ALA A 426 -16.78 -16.14 -9.55
C ALA A 426 -16.71 -16.91 -10.88
N LYS A 427 -15.91 -16.44 -11.85
CA LYS A 427 -15.69 -17.12 -13.13
C LYS A 427 -15.01 -18.49 -12.99
N GLY A 428 -14.37 -18.74 -11.85
CA GLY A 428 -13.77 -20.02 -11.49
C GLY A 428 -14.76 -21.03 -10.91
N HIS A 429 -15.97 -20.59 -10.53
CA HIS A 429 -17.03 -21.42 -9.96
C HIS A 429 -18.00 -21.92 -11.04
N SER A 430 -19.03 -22.69 -10.64
CA SER A 430 -20.12 -23.06 -11.53
C SER A 430 -20.94 -21.84 -11.93
N THR A 431 -21.59 -21.90 -13.11
CA THR A 431 -22.45 -20.81 -13.59
C THR A 431 -23.57 -20.48 -12.59
N LYS A 432 -24.17 -21.48 -11.94
CA LYS A 432 -25.17 -21.26 -10.90
C LYS A 432 -24.61 -20.55 -9.66
N CYS A 433 -23.38 -20.89 -9.26
CA CYS A 433 -22.70 -20.23 -8.13
C CYS A 433 -22.38 -18.76 -8.46
N GLU A 434 -21.96 -18.48 -9.71
CA GLU A 434 -21.80 -17.10 -10.20
C GLU A 434 -23.12 -16.34 -10.10
N VAL A 435 -24.25 -16.92 -10.53
CA VAL A 435 -25.57 -16.27 -10.45
C VAL A 435 -25.96 -15.98 -9.00
N GLN A 436 -25.87 -16.98 -8.11
CA GLN A 436 -26.31 -16.88 -6.71
C GLN A 436 -25.42 -15.98 -5.85
N TRP A 437 -24.11 -16.16 -5.92
CA TRP A 437 -23.17 -15.55 -4.96
C TRP A 437 -22.35 -14.43 -5.58
N GLY A 438 -22.25 -14.37 -6.92
CA GLY A 438 -21.42 -13.40 -7.62
C GLY A 438 -21.78 -11.97 -7.26
N GLY A 439 -20.77 -11.19 -6.88
CA GLY A 439 -20.93 -9.82 -6.43
C GLY A 439 -21.69 -8.89 -7.38
N LYS A 440 -21.49 -9.08 -8.69
CA LYS A 440 -22.21 -8.34 -9.74
C LYS A 440 -23.73 -8.57 -9.73
N ASN A 441 -24.20 -9.61 -9.05
CA ASN A 441 -25.61 -9.98 -8.98
C ASN A 441 -26.24 -9.61 -7.62
N GLN A 442 -25.45 -9.08 -6.67
CA GLN A 442 -25.94 -8.72 -5.34
C GLN A 442 -26.49 -7.29 -5.31
N THR A 443 -27.76 -7.13 -4.91
CA THR A 443 -28.39 -5.81 -4.80
C THR A 443 -27.77 -4.95 -3.70
N GLY A 444 -27.40 -3.73 -4.06
CA GLY A 444 -26.72 -2.76 -3.19
C GLY A 444 -25.18 -2.86 -3.21
N ALA A 445 -24.62 -3.76 -4.02
CA ALA A 445 -23.17 -3.90 -4.18
C ALA A 445 -22.55 -2.82 -5.07
N GLY A 446 -23.35 -2.18 -5.92
CA GLY A 446 -22.83 -1.37 -7.03
C GLY A 446 -21.85 -2.18 -7.89
N THR A 447 -20.79 -1.53 -8.36
CA THR A 447 -19.71 -2.18 -9.13
C THR A 447 -18.54 -2.64 -8.24
N THR A 448 -18.82 -2.99 -6.97
CA THR A 448 -17.82 -3.64 -6.09
C THR A 448 -17.23 -4.86 -6.80
N ILE A 449 -15.91 -5.04 -6.71
CA ILE A 449 -15.24 -6.21 -7.31
C ILE A 449 -15.03 -7.31 -6.28
N GLY A 450 -14.69 -6.97 -5.03
CA GLY A 450 -14.49 -7.93 -3.94
C GLY A 450 -13.08 -8.54 -3.86
N GLU A 451 -12.07 -7.90 -4.47
CA GLU A 451 -10.74 -8.47 -4.70
C GLU A 451 -9.67 -7.89 -3.74
N VAL A 452 -8.71 -8.74 -3.37
CA VAL A 452 -7.56 -8.42 -2.49
C VAL A 452 -6.23 -8.44 -3.28
N GLU A 453 -6.25 -8.91 -4.52
CA GLU A 453 -5.14 -9.20 -5.44
C GLU A 453 -4.17 -8.03 -5.59
N GLN A 454 -4.69 -6.80 -5.65
CA GLN A 454 -3.85 -5.59 -5.77
C GLN A 454 -2.93 -5.43 -4.55
N VAL A 455 -3.51 -5.63 -3.37
CA VAL A 455 -2.82 -5.54 -2.09
C VAL A 455 -1.93 -6.76 -1.91
N ASN A 456 -2.41 -7.96 -2.23
CA ASN A 456 -1.62 -9.18 -2.16
C ASN A 456 -0.43 -9.16 -3.12
N SER A 457 -0.54 -8.53 -4.29
CA SER A 457 0.58 -8.27 -5.20
C SER A 457 1.64 -7.37 -4.57
N PHE A 458 1.22 -6.30 -3.87
CA PHE A 458 2.13 -5.44 -3.13
C PHE A 458 2.80 -6.16 -1.95
N LEU A 459 2.03 -6.79 -1.06
CA LEU A 459 2.56 -7.49 0.10
C LEU A 459 3.40 -8.73 -0.29
N SER A 460 3.13 -9.35 -1.43
CA SER A 460 4.00 -10.42 -1.97
C SER A 460 5.44 -9.94 -2.21
N ARG A 461 5.63 -8.66 -2.57
CA ARG A 461 6.98 -8.07 -2.72
C ARG A 461 7.62 -7.79 -1.37
N VAL A 462 6.83 -7.39 -0.37
CA VAL A 462 7.27 -7.23 1.03
C VAL A 462 7.83 -8.56 1.57
N ALA A 463 7.17 -9.69 1.25
CA ALA A 463 7.58 -11.03 1.67
C ALA A 463 9.04 -11.38 1.33
N LEU A 464 9.59 -10.82 0.25
CA LEU A 464 10.97 -11.03 -0.16
C LEU A 464 11.97 -10.59 0.92
N THR A 465 11.63 -9.56 1.69
CA THR A 465 12.49 -8.98 2.72
C THR A 465 12.11 -9.41 4.13
N THR A 466 10.88 -9.86 4.37
CA THR A 466 10.37 -10.18 5.72
C THR A 466 10.41 -11.65 6.10
N LYS A 467 10.50 -12.58 5.14
CA LYS A 467 10.48 -14.04 5.38
C LYS A 467 11.60 -14.58 6.29
N TYR A 468 12.70 -13.83 6.45
CA TYR A 468 13.82 -14.18 7.32
C TYR A 468 13.93 -13.25 8.54
N MET A 469 13.01 -12.31 8.76
CA MET A 469 13.05 -11.45 9.93
C MET A 469 12.69 -12.23 11.21
N SER A 470 13.00 -11.67 12.38
CA SER A 470 12.37 -12.15 13.63
C SER A 470 10.86 -11.87 13.57
N LYS A 471 10.10 -12.48 14.47
CA LYS A 471 8.65 -12.28 14.56
C LYS A 471 8.29 -10.80 14.76
N ALA A 472 8.88 -10.15 15.77
CA ALA A 472 8.67 -8.73 16.06
C ALA A 472 9.01 -7.83 14.86
N ALA A 473 10.23 -7.93 14.34
CA ALA A 473 10.66 -7.11 13.21
C ALA A 473 9.80 -7.34 11.95
N ARG A 474 9.29 -8.56 11.73
CA ARG A 474 8.36 -8.85 10.64
C ARG A 474 7.02 -8.13 10.83
N VAL A 475 6.43 -8.18 12.02
CA VAL A 475 5.16 -7.50 12.35
C VAL A 475 5.31 -5.99 12.14
N ASP A 476 6.39 -5.41 12.66
CA ASP A 476 6.66 -3.98 12.54
C ASP A 476 6.84 -3.58 11.07
N MET A 477 7.69 -4.28 10.33
CA MET A 477 7.92 -3.99 8.91
C MET A 477 6.67 -4.16 8.05
N ILE A 478 5.86 -5.20 8.27
CA ILE A 478 4.60 -5.37 7.53
C ILE A 478 3.64 -4.22 7.85
N THR A 479 3.55 -3.81 9.11
CA THR A 479 2.70 -2.69 9.52
C THR A 479 3.14 -1.37 8.87
N LEU A 480 4.45 -1.09 8.80
CA LEU A 480 4.99 0.08 8.10
C LEU A 480 4.64 0.08 6.60
N HIS A 481 4.79 -1.07 5.93
CA HIS A 481 4.40 -1.18 4.52
C HIS A 481 2.88 -1.02 4.32
N ALA A 482 2.07 -1.58 5.21
CA ALA A 482 0.62 -1.46 5.17
C ALA A 482 0.16 -0.01 5.39
N ARG A 483 0.79 0.69 6.34
CA ARG A 483 0.58 2.12 6.60
C ARG A 483 0.92 2.96 5.37
N GLY A 484 2.13 2.81 4.82
CA GLY A 484 2.54 3.57 3.63
C GLY A 484 1.68 3.29 2.39
N TRP A 485 1.18 2.05 2.25
CA TRP A 485 0.18 1.72 1.23
C TRP A 485 -1.12 2.51 1.42
N ASN A 486 -1.64 2.55 2.65
CA ASN A 486 -2.86 3.25 3.00
C ASN A 486 -2.73 4.76 2.84
N GLU A 487 -1.65 5.38 3.31
CA GLU A 487 -1.40 6.82 3.16
C GLU A 487 -1.44 7.23 1.68
N ARG A 488 -0.79 6.45 0.79
CA ARG A 488 -0.85 6.70 -0.66
C ARG A 488 -2.26 6.56 -1.22
N LYS A 489 -3.05 5.59 -0.74
CA LYS A 489 -4.44 5.39 -1.17
C LYS A 489 -5.33 6.55 -0.72
N LYS A 490 -5.21 6.98 0.54
CA LYS A 490 -5.95 8.13 1.10
C LYS A 490 -5.65 9.43 0.35
N ARG A 491 -4.37 9.74 0.12
CA ARG A 491 -3.96 10.95 -0.62
C ARG A 491 -4.56 11.04 -2.03
N ASN A 492 -4.83 9.91 -2.67
CA ASN A 492 -5.38 9.86 -4.03
C ASN A 492 -6.88 9.52 -4.07
N LEU A 493 -7.55 9.49 -2.92
CA LEU A 493 -8.92 8.98 -2.80
C LEU A 493 -9.93 9.85 -3.54
N HIS A 494 -9.81 11.18 -3.47
CA HIS A 494 -10.66 12.12 -4.21
C HIS A 494 -10.54 11.88 -5.72
N LYS A 495 -9.32 11.84 -6.28
CA LYS A 495 -9.09 11.55 -7.72
C LYS A 495 -9.68 10.22 -8.14
N TYR A 496 -9.52 9.19 -7.30
CA TYR A 496 -10.04 7.86 -7.55
C TYR A 496 -11.57 7.86 -7.64
N LEU A 497 -12.25 8.39 -6.62
CA LEU A 497 -13.71 8.46 -6.54
C LEU A 497 -14.28 9.26 -7.71
N SER A 498 -13.67 10.42 -8.00
CA SER A 498 -14.03 11.30 -9.10
C SER A 498 -13.94 10.63 -10.47
N THR A 499 -12.81 10.00 -10.74
CA THR A 499 -12.60 9.26 -12.00
C THR A 499 -13.59 8.10 -12.13
N ARG A 500 -13.87 7.41 -11.02
CA ARG A 500 -14.79 6.27 -10.99
C ARG A 500 -16.22 6.72 -11.29
N TYR A 501 -16.66 7.85 -10.73
CA TYR A 501 -17.99 8.42 -10.97
C TYR A 501 -18.21 8.75 -12.45
N LEU A 502 -17.29 9.49 -13.07
CA LEU A 502 -17.39 9.83 -14.51
C LEU A 502 -17.42 8.59 -15.41
N LYS A 503 -16.62 7.57 -15.07
CA LYS A 503 -16.63 6.27 -15.77
C LYS A 503 -17.96 5.53 -15.59
N THR A 504 -18.54 5.57 -14.40
CA THR A 504 -19.84 4.96 -14.10
C THR A 504 -20.95 5.60 -14.94
N ILE A 505 -21.03 6.93 -15.01
CA ILE A 505 -22.01 7.63 -15.86
C ILE A 505 -21.87 7.21 -17.32
N GLN A 506 -20.64 7.25 -17.85
CA GLN A 506 -20.38 6.90 -19.24
C GLN A 506 -20.76 5.43 -19.52
N LYS A 507 -20.38 4.51 -18.63
CA LYS A 507 -20.70 3.09 -18.76
C LYS A 507 -22.20 2.83 -18.69
N THR A 508 -22.93 3.57 -17.86
CA THR A 508 -24.39 3.49 -17.75
C THR A 508 -25.07 3.83 -19.08
N LYS A 509 -24.61 4.88 -19.76
CA LYS A 509 -25.11 5.25 -21.10
C LYS A 509 -24.85 4.16 -22.13
N GLU A 510 -23.68 3.53 -22.10
CA GLU A 510 -23.33 2.42 -23.01
C GLU A 510 -24.20 1.19 -22.78
N VAL A 511 -24.38 0.77 -21.52
CA VAL A 511 -25.16 -0.43 -21.18
C VAL A 511 -26.64 -0.22 -21.49
N ASN A 512 -27.18 0.99 -21.31
CA ASN A 512 -28.53 1.32 -21.76
C ASN A 512 -28.71 1.13 -23.27
N LYS A 513 -27.73 1.55 -24.08
CA LYS A 513 -27.75 1.31 -25.54
C LYS A 513 -27.70 -0.19 -25.86
N ASP A 514 -26.89 -0.96 -25.15
CA ASP A 514 -26.82 -2.43 -25.33
C ASP A 514 -28.17 -3.10 -25.02
N ILE A 515 -28.84 -2.69 -23.93
CA ILE A 515 -30.16 -3.22 -23.55
C ILE A 515 -31.22 -2.84 -24.58
N ALA A 516 -31.21 -1.58 -25.07
CA ALA A 516 -32.12 -1.16 -26.14
C ALA A 516 -31.91 -1.97 -27.44
N ALA A 517 -30.66 -2.28 -27.79
CA ALA A 517 -30.34 -3.14 -28.93
C ALA A 517 -30.84 -4.58 -28.74
N ILE A 518 -30.74 -5.12 -27.52
CA ILE A 518 -31.29 -6.44 -27.17
C ILE A 518 -32.82 -6.44 -27.34
N LYS A 519 -33.52 -5.45 -26.76
CA LYS A 519 -34.99 -5.30 -26.89
C LYS A 519 -35.42 -5.29 -28.36
N LYS A 520 -34.71 -4.52 -29.20
CA LYS A 520 -34.98 -4.47 -30.64
C LYS A 520 -34.74 -5.81 -31.34
N CYS A 521 -33.72 -6.57 -30.93
CA CYS A 521 -33.37 -7.85 -31.53
C CYS A 521 -34.32 -8.97 -31.12
N THR A 522 -34.79 -8.98 -29.87
CA THR A 522 -35.67 -10.03 -29.33
C THR A 522 -37.15 -9.70 -29.48
N GLN A 523 -37.51 -8.45 -29.79
CA GLN A 523 -38.89 -7.96 -29.85
C GLN A 523 -39.68 -8.18 -28.54
N ARG A 524 -38.96 -8.21 -27.40
CA ARG A 524 -39.53 -8.42 -26.06
C ARG A 524 -39.70 -7.10 -25.32
N SER A 525 -40.74 -7.03 -24.49
CA SER A 525 -41.03 -5.95 -23.55
C SER A 525 -40.07 -5.93 -22.35
N ASP A 526 -40.10 -4.85 -21.57
CA ASP A 526 -39.27 -4.69 -20.37
C ASP A 526 -39.65 -5.70 -19.29
N GLU A 527 -40.95 -5.96 -19.16
CA GLU A 527 -41.54 -6.94 -18.25
C GLU A 527 -41.06 -8.36 -18.59
N GLU A 528 -41.03 -8.73 -19.87
CA GLU A 528 -40.50 -10.03 -20.31
C GLU A 528 -39.00 -10.18 -20.03
N LEU A 529 -38.21 -9.12 -20.22
CA LEU A 529 -36.77 -9.17 -19.87
C LEU A 529 -36.56 -9.33 -18.35
N GLN A 530 -37.40 -8.70 -17.54
CA GLN A 530 -37.38 -8.89 -16.08
C GLN A 530 -37.84 -10.29 -15.67
N GLN A 531 -38.80 -10.87 -16.39
CA GLN A 531 -39.17 -12.27 -16.20
C GLN A 531 -37.97 -13.18 -16.48
N TRP A 532 -37.22 -12.95 -17.56
CA TRP A 532 -36.01 -13.74 -17.86
C TRP A 532 -34.91 -13.59 -16.79
N VAL A 533 -34.79 -12.41 -16.16
CA VAL A 533 -33.90 -12.21 -15.01
C VAL A 533 -34.32 -13.11 -13.85
N THR A 534 -35.61 -13.18 -13.57
CA THR A 534 -36.19 -14.02 -12.52
C THR A 534 -36.00 -15.51 -12.82
N ASP A 535 -36.25 -15.92 -14.06
CA ASP A 535 -36.04 -17.29 -14.54
C ASP A 535 -34.59 -17.75 -14.33
N VAL A 536 -33.60 -16.90 -14.64
CA VAL A 536 -32.18 -17.23 -14.45
C VAL A 536 -31.82 -17.36 -12.96
N ARG A 537 -32.41 -16.54 -12.09
CA ARG A 537 -32.21 -16.67 -10.63
C ARG A 537 -32.80 -17.97 -10.11
N GLN A 538 -34.03 -18.28 -10.53
CA GLN A 538 -34.74 -19.49 -10.12
C GLN A 538 -34.04 -20.75 -10.63
N TRP A 539 -33.64 -20.76 -11.91
CA TRP A 539 -32.80 -21.79 -12.50
C TRP A 539 -31.55 -22.08 -11.64
N ALA A 540 -30.84 -21.04 -11.19
CA ALA A 540 -29.64 -21.23 -10.41
C ALA A 540 -29.91 -21.85 -9.03
N VAL A 541 -31.06 -21.58 -8.42
CA VAL A 541 -31.53 -22.19 -7.16
C VAL A 541 -31.92 -23.65 -7.36
N ASP A 542 -32.66 -23.94 -8.42
CA ASP A 542 -33.24 -25.27 -8.67
C ASP A 542 -32.23 -26.24 -9.31
N THR A 543 -31.13 -25.73 -9.88
CA THR A 543 -30.11 -26.59 -10.50
C THR A 543 -29.39 -27.44 -9.43
N PRO A 544 -29.40 -28.79 -9.55
CA PRO A 544 -28.71 -29.68 -8.62
C PRO A 544 -27.17 -29.55 -8.68
N ASP A 545 -26.47 -30.04 -7.66
CA ASP A 545 -24.99 -30.01 -7.61
C ASP A 545 -24.35 -31.12 -8.45
N ASP A 546 -25.05 -32.24 -8.63
CA ASP A 546 -24.64 -33.36 -9.45
C ASP A 546 -25.81 -33.91 -10.29
N PHE A 547 -25.49 -34.88 -11.13
CA PHE A 547 -26.44 -35.51 -12.04
C PHE A 547 -27.28 -36.60 -11.38
N ARG A 548 -27.02 -36.97 -10.12
CA ARG A 548 -27.69 -38.10 -9.46
C ARG A 548 -29.06 -37.68 -8.93
N THR A 549 -29.98 -37.48 -9.85
CA THR A 549 -31.37 -37.15 -9.56
C THR A 549 -32.28 -37.86 -10.53
N ASP A 550 -33.42 -38.33 -10.04
CA ASP A 550 -34.46 -38.95 -10.86
C ASP A 550 -35.49 -37.92 -11.35
N ASP A 551 -35.29 -36.63 -11.00
CA ASP A 551 -36.11 -35.52 -11.48
C ASP A 551 -35.62 -35.07 -12.88
N PRO A 552 -36.44 -35.25 -13.94
CA PRO A 552 -36.09 -34.84 -15.30
C PRO A 552 -35.80 -33.34 -15.39
N VAL A 553 -36.54 -32.48 -14.67
CA VAL A 553 -36.39 -31.02 -14.74
C VAL A 553 -35.07 -30.57 -14.12
N ALA A 554 -34.68 -31.19 -13.01
CA ALA A 554 -33.39 -30.96 -12.38
C ALA A 554 -32.21 -31.33 -13.32
N LEU A 555 -32.34 -32.41 -14.10
CA LEU A 555 -31.35 -32.79 -15.11
C LEU A 555 -31.31 -31.82 -16.28
N GLN A 556 -32.46 -31.35 -16.78
CA GLN A 556 -32.54 -30.33 -17.84
C GLN A 556 -31.75 -29.06 -17.44
N HIS A 557 -32.03 -28.52 -16.25
CA HIS A 557 -31.30 -27.38 -15.71
C HIS A 557 -29.78 -27.60 -15.62
N LEU A 558 -29.36 -28.80 -15.20
CA LEU A 558 -27.95 -29.17 -15.10
C LEU A 558 -27.28 -29.26 -16.48
N ILE A 559 -27.94 -29.88 -17.47
CA ILE A 559 -27.46 -30.02 -18.84
C ILE A 559 -27.24 -28.64 -19.47
N GLU A 560 -28.24 -27.77 -19.40
CA GLU A 560 -28.15 -26.41 -19.94
C GLU A 560 -27.03 -25.59 -19.26
N GLY A 561 -26.93 -25.70 -17.93
CA GLY A 561 -25.88 -25.05 -17.15
C GLY A 561 -24.47 -25.47 -17.52
N LEU A 562 -24.26 -26.78 -17.71
CA LEU A 562 -23.00 -27.35 -18.14
C LEU A 562 -22.66 -26.93 -19.58
N PHE A 563 -23.64 -26.96 -20.49
CA PHE A 563 -23.48 -26.50 -21.86
C PHE A 563 -23.05 -25.03 -21.91
N LEU A 564 -23.79 -24.14 -21.23
CA LEU A 564 -23.50 -22.72 -21.16
C LEU A 564 -22.11 -22.45 -20.55
N GLY A 565 -21.79 -23.16 -19.46
CA GLY A 565 -20.50 -23.09 -18.79
C GLY A 565 -19.32 -23.54 -19.67
N ILE A 566 -19.53 -24.52 -20.56
CA ILE A 566 -18.52 -24.94 -21.55
C ILE A 566 -18.35 -23.88 -22.63
N GLN A 567 -19.44 -23.35 -23.18
CA GLN A 567 -19.40 -22.31 -24.22
C GLN A 567 -18.70 -21.04 -23.73
N GLN A 568 -18.98 -20.61 -22.49
CA GLN A 568 -18.29 -19.47 -21.89
C GLN A 568 -16.78 -19.72 -21.74
N LYS A 569 -16.38 -20.89 -21.23
CA LYS A 569 -14.96 -21.26 -21.10
C LYS A 569 -14.25 -21.38 -22.46
N LYS A 570 -14.94 -21.86 -23.51
CA LYS A 570 -14.41 -21.90 -24.88
C LYS A 570 -14.12 -20.48 -25.40
N ARG A 571 -15.07 -19.55 -25.24
CA ARG A 571 -14.91 -18.14 -25.62
C ARG A 571 -13.76 -17.46 -24.86
N ASP A 572 -13.62 -17.74 -23.57
CA ASP A 572 -12.60 -17.12 -22.72
C ASP A 572 -11.18 -17.67 -22.96
N LEU A 573 -11.04 -18.86 -23.53
CA LEU A 573 -9.78 -19.59 -23.68
C LEU A 573 -8.67 -18.78 -24.36
N TYR A 574 -9.02 -18.02 -25.40
CA TYR A 574 -8.09 -17.18 -26.15
C TYR A 574 -8.29 -15.69 -25.92
N ARG A 575 -9.48 -15.27 -25.48
CA ARG A 575 -9.81 -13.85 -25.31
C ARG A 575 -9.25 -13.24 -24.03
N VAL A 576 -9.09 -14.03 -22.97
CA VAL A 576 -8.78 -13.52 -21.61
C VAL A 576 -7.43 -14.00 -21.08
N THR A 577 -6.72 -14.86 -21.82
CA THR A 577 -5.48 -15.47 -21.31
C THR A 577 -4.41 -15.61 -22.40
N ASP A 578 -3.27 -14.99 -22.16
CA ASP A 578 -2.09 -15.10 -23.03
C ASP A 578 -1.13 -16.22 -22.60
N ARG A 579 -1.27 -16.74 -21.37
CA ARG A 579 -0.35 -17.73 -20.80
C ARG A 579 -0.78 -19.16 -21.08
N ASN A 580 0.12 -19.95 -21.68
CA ASN A 580 -0.11 -21.38 -21.94
C ASN A 580 -0.53 -22.20 -20.71
N LYS A 581 0.02 -21.90 -19.52
CA LYS A 581 -0.37 -22.57 -18.26
C LYS A 581 -1.84 -22.33 -17.88
N GLN A 582 -2.36 -21.12 -18.10
CA GLN A 582 -3.77 -20.80 -17.83
C GLN A 582 -4.68 -21.44 -18.87
N ARG A 583 -4.32 -21.37 -20.16
CA ARG A 583 -5.03 -22.07 -21.25
C ARG A 583 -5.16 -23.57 -20.98
N HIS A 584 -4.09 -24.21 -20.52
CA HIS A 584 -4.12 -25.64 -20.16
C HIS A 584 -5.12 -25.94 -19.03
N LYS A 585 -5.18 -25.11 -17.99
CA LYS A 585 -6.16 -25.25 -16.89
C LYS A 585 -7.60 -25.10 -17.38
N ILE A 586 -7.87 -24.16 -18.29
CA ILE A 586 -9.21 -23.97 -18.87
C ILE A 586 -9.58 -25.19 -19.73
N ARG A 587 -8.69 -25.66 -20.61
CA ARG A 587 -8.92 -26.88 -21.43
C ARG A 587 -9.20 -28.11 -20.57
N ARG A 588 -8.49 -28.27 -19.45
CA ARG A 588 -8.75 -29.35 -18.50
C ARG A 588 -10.17 -29.27 -17.93
N ARG A 589 -10.59 -28.08 -17.46
CA ARG A 589 -11.96 -27.88 -16.95
C ARG A 589 -13.02 -28.13 -18.01
N ILE A 590 -12.80 -27.68 -19.24
CA ILE A 590 -13.71 -27.98 -20.37
C ILE A 590 -13.86 -29.50 -20.56
N ARG A 591 -12.77 -30.28 -20.49
CA ARG A 591 -12.85 -31.75 -20.59
C ARG A 591 -13.63 -32.37 -19.44
N GLU A 592 -13.42 -31.89 -18.22
CA GLU A 592 -14.12 -32.39 -17.03
C GLU A 592 -15.62 -32.03 -17.07
N ASP A 593 -15.97 -30.81 -17.48
CA ASP A 593 -17.35 -30.36 -17.67
C ASP A 593 -18.03 -31.16 -18.80
N LYS A 594 -17.34 -31.43 -19.92
CA LYS A 594 -17.85 -32.30 -21.01
C LYS A 594 -18.20 -33.70 -20.51
N LYS A 595 -17.37 -34.28 -19.65
CA LYS A 595 -17.65 -35.61 -19.05
C LYS A 595 -18.89 -35.57 -18.16
N LYS A 596 -19.06 -34.49 -17.39
CA LYS A 596 -20.27 -34.32 -16.57
C LYS A 596 -21.52 -34.14 -17.44
N LEU A 597 -21.40 -33.37 -18.52
CA LEU A 597 -22.49 -33.16 -19.48
C LEU A 597 -22.91 -34.49 -20.13
N PHE A 598 -21.93 -35.28 -20.57
CA PHE A 598 -22.19 -36.63 -21.10
C PHE A 598 -22.96 -37.50 -20.11
N ASN A 599 -22.52 -37.54 -18.85
CA ASN A 599 -23.20 -38.34 -17.82
C ASN A 599 -24.62 -37.84 -17.54
N ALA A 600 -24.83 -36.52 -17.50
CA ALA A 600 -26.14 -35.93 -17.26
C ALA A 600 -27.11 -36.22 -18.42
N ILE A 601 -26.64 -36.13 -19.66
CA ILE A 601 -27.41 -36.49 -20.87
C ILE A 601 -27.78 -37.97 -20.87
N SER A 602 -26.81 -38.86 -20.57
CA SER A 602 -27.08 -40.30 -20.47
C SER A 602 -28.17 -40.57 -19.43
N GLN A 603 -28.03 -40.02 -18.22
CA GLN A 603 -29.03 -40.21 -17.17
C GLN A 603 -30.40 -39.67 -17.58
N TYR A 604 -30.47 -38.51 -18.23
CA TYR A 604 -31.74 -37.95 -18.72
C TYR A 604 -32.40 -38.82 -19.80
N ASN A 605 -31.62 -39.29 -20.77
CA ASN A 605 -32.13 -40.13 -21.85
C ASN A 605 -32.55 -41.54 -21.35
N ASP A 606 -31.95 -42.02 -20.26
CA ASP A 606 -32.29 -43.30 -19.63
C ASP A 606 -33.55 -43.24 -18.74
N LEU A 607 -34.10 -42.04 -18.46
CA LEU A 607 -35.29 -41.89 -17.63
C LEU A 607 -36.56 -42.39 -18.35
N PRO A 608 -37.44 -43.17 -17.68
CA PRO A 608 -38.67 -43.69 -18.28
C PRO A 608 -39.67 -42.62 -18.75
N THR A 609 -39.58 -41.42 -18.18
CA THR A 609 -40.46 -40.28 -18.45
C THR A 609 -40.01 -39.43 -19.64
N THR A 610 -38.87 -39.74 -20.25
CA THR A 610 -38.29 -38.95 -21.34
C THR A 610 -38.93 -39.32 -22.67
N THR A 611 -39.64 -38.37 -23.29
CA THR A 611 -40.32 -38.57 -24.59
C THR A 611 -39.44 -38.26 -25.79
N GLU A 612 -38.45 -37.38 -25.64
CA GLU A 612 -37.52 -36.97 -26.69
C GLU A 612 -36.08 -36.98 -26.15
N SER A 613 -35.17 -37.65 -26.87
CA SER A 613 -33.77 -37.79 -26.47
C SER A 613 -32.95 -36.54 -26.80
N VAL A 614 -32.02 -36.19 -25.92
CA VAL A 614 -31.03 -35.13 -26.15
C VAL A 614 -29.89 -35.65 -27.01
N ASP A 615 -29.45 -34.84 -27.98
CA ASP A 615 -28.32 -35.11 -28.87
C ASP A 615 -27.00 -35.36 -28.13
N SER A 616 -26.02 -35.92 -28.86
CA SER A 616 -24.69 -36.17 -28.31
C SER A 616 -23.96 -34.88 -27.90
N VAL A 617 -23.02 -34.98 -26.97
CA VAL A 617 -22.22 -33.82 -26.51
C VAL A 617 -21.46 -33.16 -27.66
N GLU A 618 -20.98 -33.95 -28.62
CA GLU A 618 -20.26 -33.49 -29.79
C GLU A 618 -21.15 -32.62 -30.69
N ASP A 619 -22.37 -33.08 -30.96
CA ASP A 619 -23.34 -32.41 -31.84
C ASP A 619 -23.86 -31.11 -31.20
N LEU A 620 -24.26 -31.17 -29.93
CA LEU A 620 -24.69 -29.98 -29.17
C LEU A 620 -23.62 -28.89 -29.16
N LEU A 621 -22.36 -29.27 -28.93
CA LEU A 621 -21.25 -28.32 -28.85
C LEU A 621 -20.78 -27.79 -30.21
N ALA A 622 -21.23 -28.39 -31.32
CA ALA A 622 -21.04 -27.89 -32.67
C ALA A 622 -22.11 -26.85 -33.06
N ALA A 623 -23.32 -26.95 -32.49
CA ALA A 623 -24.36 -25.94 -32.65
C ALA A 623 -24.01 -24.64 -31.88
N GLU A 624 -24.24 -23.48 -32.51
CA GLU A 624 -24.09 -22.17 -31.84
C GLU A 624 -25.22 -21.90 -30.84
N SER A 625 -26.41 -22.45 -31.09
CA SER A 625 -27.60 -22.37 -30.22
C SER A 625 -28.43 -23.64 -30.44
N PRO A 626 -28.18 -24.71 -29.67
CA PRO A 626 -29.00 -25.91 -29.75
C PRO A 626 -30.41 -25.60 -29.26
N ILE A 627 -31.40 -26.20 -29.92
CA ILE A 627 -32.81 -26.17 -29.47
C ILE A 627 -32.96 -27.38 -28.56
N TRP A 628 -33.35 -27.16 -27.31
CA TRP A 628 -33.57 -28.28 -26.39
C TRP A 628 -34.91 -28.97 -26.70
N PRO A 629 -35.05 -30.29 -26.50
CA PRO A 629 -36.31 -31.00 -26.68
C PRO A 629 -37.47 -30.46 -25.81
N TRP A 630 -37.14 -29.73 -24.75
CA TRP A 630 -38.09 -29.10 -23.83
C TRP A 630 -38.23 -27.57 -24.05
N ASP A 631 -37.54 -26.99 -25.03
CA ASP A 631 -37.71 -25.58 -25.38
C ASP A 631 -39.00 -25.38 -26.20
N SER A 632 -39.83 -24.43 -25.76
CA SER A 632 -41.05 -24.05 -26.48
C SER A 632 -40.78 -23.06 -27.62
N GLU A 633 -39.73 -22.25 -27.51
CA GLU A 633 -39.36 -21.18 -28.46
C GLU A 633 -37.83 -21.03 -28.59
N PRO A 634 -37.25 -20.88 -29.79
CA PRO A 634 -35.79 -20.85 -30.00
C PRO A 634 -35.04 -19.69 -29.32
N ASP A 635 -35.69 -18.55 -29.09
CA ASP A 635 -35.11 -17.34 -28.50
C ASP A 635 -35.17 -17.32 -26.97
N THR A 636 -35.77 -18.35 -26.34
CA THR A 636 -35.93 -18.47 -24.89
C THR A 636 -34.85 -19.29 -24.18
N SER A 637 -33.82 -19.71 -24.91
CA SER A 637 -32.72 -20.50 -24.32
C SER A 637 -32.09 -19.83 -23.10
N LEU A 638 -31.63 -20.65 -22.13
CA LEU A 638 -30.92 -20.16 -20.95
C LEU A 638 -29.71 -19.27 -21.31
N GLY A 639 -29.05 -19.54 -22.44
CA GLY A 639 -27.96 -18.70 -22.93
C GLY A 639 -28.39 -17.27 -23.24
N MET A 640 -29.55 -17.08 -23.88
CA MET A 640 -30.11 -15.76 -24.15
C MET A 640 -30.61 -15.11 -22.86
N LYS A 641 -31.38 -15.83 -22.04
CA LYS A 641 -31.86 -15.35 -20.73
C LYS A 641 -30.69 -14.90 -19.85
N LYS A 642 -29.59 -15.66 -19.80
CA LYS A 642 -28.37 -15.29 -19.06
C LYS A 642 -27.69 -14.04 -19.61
N LYS A 643 -27.67 -13.85 -20.94
CA LYS A 643 -27.11 -12.64 -21.56
C LYS A 643 -27.90 -11.40 -21.16
N VAL A 644 -29.24 -11.50 -21.16
CA VAL A 644 -30.12 -10.44 -20.65
C VAL A 644 -29.87 -10.20 -19.17
N PHE A 645 -29.88 -11.25 -18.36
CA PHE A 645 -29.57 -11.20 -16.94
C PHE A 645 -28.27 -10.45 -16.65
N ASP A 646 -27.17 -10.79 -17.33
CA ASP A 646 -25.87 -10.14 -17.10
C ASP A 646 -25.91 -8.64 -17.44
N LYS A 647 -26.66 -8.24 -18.46
CA LYS A 647 -26.80 -6.83 -18.87
C LYS A 647 -27.70 -6.04 -17.95
N VAL A 648 -28.84 -6.60 -17.54
CA VAL A 648 -29.75 -5.97 -16.58
C VAL A 648 -29.06 -5.82 -15.22
N MET A 649 -28.41 -6.87 -14.70
CA MET A 649 -27.63 -6.79 -13.47
C MET A 649 -26.51 -5.75 -13.58
N GLN A 650 -25.81 -5.69 -14.72
CA GLN A 650 -24.80 -4.65 -14.95
C GLN A 650 -25.38 -3.24 -14.90
N LEU A 651 -26.55 -3.00 -15.49
CA LEU A 651 -27.21 -1.69 -15.46
C LEU A 651 -27.63 -1.31 -14.03
N GLU A 652 -28.32 -2.20 -13.32
CA GLU A 652 -28.76 -1.96 -11.93
C GLU A 652 -27.56 -1.65 -11.01
N ARG A 653 -26.48 -2.42 -11.13
CA ARG A 653 -25.25 -2.19 -10.35
C ARG A 653 -24.57 -0.87 -10.72
N LEU A 654 -24.66 -0.40 -11.95
CA LEU A 654 -24.14 0.91 -12.34
C LEU A 654 -24.96 2.07 -11.77
N ILE A 655 -26.29 1.94 -11.75
CA ILE A 655 -27.19 2.92 -11.13
C ILE A 655 -26.92 3.01 -9.62
N GLU A 656 -26.81 1.87 -8.94
CA GLU A 656 -26.43 1.84 -7.51
C GLU A 656 -25.04 2.43 -7.27
N GLU A 657 -24.09 2.15 -8.15
CA GLU A 657 -22.72 2.64 -8.03
C GLU A 657 -22.64 4.17 -8.09
N GLU A 658 -23.49 4.81 -8.90
CA GLU A 658 -23.58 6.27 -8.93
C GLU A 658 -23.94 6.83 -7.54
N ALA A 659 -24.99 6.30 -6.92
CA ALA A 659 -25.43 6.69 -5.58
C ALA A 659 -24.37 6.37 -4.51
N ILE A 660 -23.76 5.18 -4.58
CA ILE A 660 -22.68 4.77 -3.67
C ILE A 660 -21.50 5.75 -3.76
N LEU A 661 -21.08 6.15 -4.96
CA LEU A 661 -19.92 7.03 -5.11
C LEU A 661 -20.19 8.43 -4.55
N LEU A 662 -21.40 8.98 -4.76
CA LEU A 662 -21.78 10.26 -4.17
C LEU A 662 -21.75 10.19 -2.63
N GLU A 663 -22.25 9.10 -2.05
CA GLU A 663 -22.21 8.87 -0.62
C GLU A 663 -20.76 8.69 -0.09
N GLU A 664 -19.92 7.94 -0.80
CA GLU A 664 -18.49 7.78 -0.48
C GLU A 664 -17.75 9.13 -0.54
N MET A 665 -18.09 10.01 -1.49
CA MET A 665 -17.55 11.38 -1.57
C MET A 665 -18.03 12.24 -0.40
N LYS A 666 -19.32 12.17 -0.05
CA LYS A 666 -19.89 12.88 1.11
C LYS A 666 -19.23 12.44 2.41
N GLN A 667 -19.05 11.13 2.60
CA GLN A 667 -18.35 10.58 3.77
C GLN A 667 -16.90 11.04 3.83
N HIS A 668 -16.18 11.03 2.70
CA HIS A 668 -14.82 11.53 2.64
C HIS A 668 -14.71 13.00 3.04
N TRP A 669 -15.58 13.87 2.50
CA TRP A 669 -15.63 15.28 2.87
C TRP A 669 -15.96 15.48 4.35
N THR A 670 -16.95 14.75 4.85
CA THR A 670 -17.37 14.77 6.25
C THR A 670 -16.23 14.34 7.18
N HIS A 671 -15.48 13.30 6.79
CA HIS A 671 -14.32 12.82 7.54
C HIS A 671 -13.24 13.88 7.66
N LEU A 672 -12.88 14.54 6.54
CA LEU A 672 -11.89 15.61 6.55
C LEU A 672 -12.34 16.79 7.42
N THR A 673 -13.60 17.21 7.28
CA THR A 673 -14.19 18.30 8.06
C THR A 673 -14.18 17.99 9.56
N ARG A 674 -14.61 16.79 9.96
CA ARG A 674 -14.58 16.34 11.36
C ARG A 674 -13.15 16.26 11.91
N THR A 675 -12.21 15.75 11.11
CA THR A 675 -10.80 15.65 11.51
C THR A 675 -10.18 17.04 11.68
N CYS A 676 -10.46 17.98 10.79
CA CYS A 676 -10.00 19.36 10.90
C CYS A 676 -10.55 20.03 12.16
N ARG A 677 -11.86 19.91 12.44
CA ARG A 677 -12.49 20.43 13.67
C ARG A 677 -11.86 19.81 14.92
N ALA A 678 -11.73 18.48 14.99
CA ALA A 678 -11.12 17.80 16.12
C ALA A 678 -9.66 18.23 16.38
N LEU A 679 -8.87 18.46 15.33
CA LEU A 679 -7.51 18.98 15.45
C LEU A 679 -7.48 20.43 15.93
N LYS A 680 -8.42 21.28 15.48
CA LYS A 680 -8.57 22.67 15.98
C LYS A 680 -8.94 22.69 17.46
N ASP A 681 -9.93 21.90 17.86
CA ASP A 681 -10.37 21.80 19.25
C ASP A 681 -9.22 21.30 20.14
N GLN A 682 -8.49 20.28 19.67
CA GLN A 682 -7.30 19.79 20.36
C GLN A 682 -6.21 20.86 20.46
N ALA A 683 -5.95 21.64 19.40
CA ALA A 683 -4.97 22.72 19.44
C ALA A 683 -5.34 23.78 20.50
N ASN A 684 -6.62 24.16 20.58
CA ASN A 684 -7.10 25.11 21.58
C ASN A 684 -6.92 24.59 23.01
N VAL A 685 -7.28 23.34 23.28
CA VAL A 685 -7.07 22.70 24.60
C VAL A 685 -5.58 22.69 24.97
N LEU A 686 -4.71 22.32 24.02
CA LEU A 686 -3.27 22.33 24.24
C LEU A 686 -2.75 23.75 24.52
N ALA A 687 -3.29 24.77 23.84
CA ALA A 687 -2.92 26.17 24.07
C ALA A 687 -3.33 26.67 25.48
N ASP A 688 -4.53 26.31 25.94
CA ASP A 688 -5.02 26.65 27.28
C ASP A 688 -4.18 25.97 28.38
N ASP A 689 -3.86 24.68 28.20
CA ASP A 689 -3.00 23.92 29.10
C ASP A 689 -1.58 24.51 29.17
N LEU A 690 -1.04 24.97 28.02
CA LEU A 690 0.25 25.68 27.96
C LEU A 690 0.20 27.00 28.72
N ALA A 691 -0.88 27.78 28.57
CA ALA A 691 -1.06 29.05 29.27
C ALA A 691 -1.17 28.87 30.79
N THR A 692 -1.80 27.78 31.24
CA THR A 692 -2.00 27.46 32.66
C THR A 692 -0.86 26.63 33.27
N GLN A 693 0.15 26.26 32.47
CA GLN A 693 1.23 25.34 32.85
C GLN A 693 0.73 23.99 33.40
N SER A 694 -0.45 23.55 32.95
CA SER A 694 -1.11 22.32 33.37
C SER A 694 -0.79 21.19 32.39
N TYR A 695 0.32 20.48 32.63
CA TYR A 695 0.75 19.40 31.74
C TYR A 695 0.30 18.02 32.25
N PRO A 696 -0.18 17.12 31.36
CA PRO A 696 -0.42 15.72 31.70
C PRO A 696 0.86 15.04 32.23
N SER A 697 0.71 14.13 33.19
CA SER A 697 1.84 13.38 33.77
C SER A 697 2.58 12.57 32.69
N GLY A 698 3.85 12.90 32.43
CA GLY A 698 4.73 12.13 31.54
C GLY A 698 5.29 12.90 30.33
N LEU A 699 4.87 14.14 30.08
CA LEU A 699 5.49 15.03 29.10
C LEU A 699 6.13 16.24 29.78
N SER A 700 7.30 16.68 29.29
CA SER A 700 7.87 17.98 29.67
C SER A 700 7.08 19.12 29.02
N GLY A 701 7.14 20.33 29.58
CA GLY A 701 6.50 21.50 28.97
C GLY A 701 6.95 21.76 27.52
N GLN A 702 8.24 21.56 27.23
CA GLN A 702 8.76 21.64 25.85
C GLN A 702 8.18 20.55 24.94
N ALA A 703 8.04 19.31 25.43
CA ALA A 703 7.40 18.25 24.65
C ALA A 703 5.92 18.55 24.40
N TYR A 704 5.24 19.21 25.34
CA TYR A 704 3.86 19.64 25.19
C TYR A 704 3.70 20.75 24.16
N HIS A 705 4.59 21.76 24.16
CA HIS A 705 4.69 22.74 23.06
C HIS A 705 4.94 22.05 21.71
N GLY A 706 5.82 21.04 21.67
CA GLY A 706 6.07 20.25 20.47
C GLY A 706 4.83 19.49 19.97
N LEU A 707 4.00 18.98 20.87
CA LEU A 707 2.72 18.35 20.53
C LEU A 707 1.74 19.37 19.95
N HIS A 708 1.62 20.56 20.55
CA HIS A 708 0.80 21.65 20.02
C HIS A 708 1.20 22.02 18.59
N SER A 709 2.51 22.21 18.34
CA SER A 709 3.03 22.47 16.99
C SER A 709 2.74 21.31 16.01
N ALA A 710 2.81 20.06 16.45
CA ALA A 710 2.50 18.91 15.61
C ALA A 710 1.01 18.82 15.24
N VAL A 711 0.11 19.18 16.17
CA VAL A 711 -1.34 19.27 15.92
C VAL A 711 -1.65 20.39 14.93
N LEU A 712 -1.07 21.58 15.11
CA LEU A 712 -1.22 22.70 14.16
C LEU A 712 -0.72 22.34 12.76
N GLN A 713 0.46 21.71 12.66
CA GLN A 713 0.99 21.23 11.39
C GLN A 713 0.01 20.26 10.71
N LYS A 714 -0.56 19.30 11.46
CA LYS A 714 -1.57 18.39 10.89
C LYS A 714 -2.87 19.08 10.51
N CYS A 715 -3.30 20.10 11.26
CA CYS A 715 -4.46 20.89 10.88
C CYS A 715 -4.24 21.51 9.49
N GLU A 716 -3.06 22.09 9.24
CA GLU A 716 -2.73 22.73 7.96
C GLU A 716 -2.62 21.74 6.79
N GLU A 717 -2.04 20.56 7.04
CA GLU A 717 -2.03 19.49 6.05
C GLU A 717 -3.45 19.06 5.65
N ILE A 718 -4.36 18.88 6.62
CA ILE A 718 -5.75 18.51 6.35
C ILE A 718 -6.49 19.62 5.61
N LYS A 719 -6.25 20.90 5.93
CA LYS A 719 -6.83 22.02 5.16
C LYS A 719 -6.37 22.00 3.70
N THR A 720 -5.08 21.75 3.46
CA THR A 720 -4.54 21.62 2.10
C THR A 720 -5.22 20.47 1.34
N ASP A 721 -5.40 19.32 2.00
CA ASP A 721 -6.15 18.19 1.44
C ASP A 721 -7.62 18.57 1.14
N MET A 722 -8.28 19.31 2.04
CA MET A 722 -9.66 19.78 1.84
C MET A 722 -9.79 20.69 0.62
N VAL A 723 -8.85 21.62 0.38
CA VAL A 723 -8.86 22.48 -0.82
C VAL A 723 -8.81 21.62 -2.09
N ALA A 724 -7.86 20.68 -2.17
CA ALA A 724 -7.73 19.79 -3.32
C ALA A 724 -8.97 18.91 -3.55
N VAL A 725 -9.57 18.43 -2.46
CA VAL A 725 -10.79 17.60 -2.50
C VAL A 725 -11.99 18.43 -2.96
N LYS A 726 -12.18 19.64 -2.42
CA LYS A 726 -13.26 20.57 -2.80
C LYS A 726 -13.18 20.91 -4.28
N GLU A 727 -11.99 21.26 -4.79
CA GLU A 727 -11.78 21.52 -6.21
C GLU A 727 -12.17 20.32 -7.09
N THR A 728 -11.72 19.13 -6.71
CA THR A 728 -11.97 17.91 -7.50
C THR A 728 -13.44 17.49 -7.49
N TYR A 729 -14.14 17.60 -6.35
CA TYR A 729 -15.56 17.23 -6.24
C TYR A 729 -16.50 18.28 -6.86
N SER A 730 -16.17 19.57 -6.74
CA SER A 730 -16.98 20.64 -7.34
C SER A 730 -17.03 20.53 -8.87
N GLN A 731 -15.93 20.13 -9.51
CA GLN A 731 -15.89 19.88 -10.95
C GLN A 731 -16.83 18.75 -11.41
N ILE A 732 -17.25 17.86 -10.51
CA ILE A 732 -18.20 16.79 -10.81
C ILE A 732 -19.64 17.28 -10.71
N VAL A 733 -19.94 18.06 -9.67
CA VAL A 733 -21.26 18.66 -9.43
C VAL A 733 -21.64 19.63 -10.56
N VAL A 734 -20.67 20.34 -11.14
CA VAL A 734 -20.91 21.24 -12.29
C VAL A 734 -21.14 20.48 -13.60
N ASN A 735 -20.62 19.25 -13.74
CA ASN A 735 -20.66 18.47 -14.99
C ASN A 735 -21.65 17.28 -14.97
N GLY A 736 -22.28 16.99 -13.84
CA GLY A 736 -23.31 15.97 -13.67
C GLY A 736 -24.43 16.52 -12.78
N ASN A 737 -25.69 16.15 -13.04
CA ASN A 737 -26.90 16.61 -12.33
C ASN A 737 -26.98 16.26 -10.81
N GLY A 738 -25.86 16.14 -10.10
CA GLY A 738 -25.81 15.87 -8.66
C GLY A 738 -26.05 17.13 -7.84
N GLY A 739 -26.81 17.02 -6.75
CA GLY A 739 -26.89 18.06 -5.72
C GLY A 739 -25.52 18.33 -5.08
N SER A 740 -25.39 19.44 -4.34
CA SER A 740 -24.10 19.84 -3.75
C SER A 740 -23.51 18.74 -2.86
N VAL A 741 -22.33 18.24 -3.24
CA VAL A 741 -21.55 17.24 -2.48
C VAL A 741 -20.81 17.88 -1.30
N VAL A 742 -20.62 19.20 -1.36
CA VAL A 742 -19.99 20.03 -0.33
C VAL A 742 -21.08 20.98 0.19
N GLU A 743 -21.51 20.79 1.43
CA GLU A 743 -22.40 21.75 2.09
C GLU A 743 -21.59 23.03 2.34
N ASP A 744 -22.12 24.19 1.96
CA ASP A 744 -21.62 25.52 2.37
C ASP A 744 -21.97 25.72 3.85
N ASP A 745 -21.36 24.90 4.72
CA ASP A 745 -21.30 25.21 6.14
C ASP A 745 -20.36 26.42 6.31
N GLU A 746 -20.75 27.35 7.17
CA GLU A 746 -20.03 28.58 7.52
C GLU A 746 -18.52 28.41 7.41
N ASP A 747 -17.94 29.33 6.67
CA ASP A 747 -16.53 29.37 6.40
C ASP A 747 -15.73 29.35 7.72
N PRO A 748 -15.03 28.25 8.07
CA PRO A 748 -14.28 28.18 9.30
C PRO A 748 -12.98 29.00 9.23
N TYR A 749 -12.85 29.89 8.22
CA TYR A 749 -11.80 30.89 8.05
C TYR A 749 -12.01 32.15 8.91
N GLU A 750 -13.18 32.38 9.50
CA GLU A 750 -13.35 33.49 10.44
C GLU A 750 -12.99 33.04 11.87
N ASN A 751 -12.05 33.76 12.51
CA ASN A 751 -11.52 33.58 13.87
C ASN A 751 -10.28 32.68 14.04
N VAL A 752 -9.24 32.92 13.25
CA VAL A 752 -7.88 32.89 13.83
C VAL A 752 -7.36 34.33 13.82
N SER A 753 -7.49 35.02 14.96
CA SER A 753 -6.73 36.25 15.19
C SER A 753 -5.26 35.88 15.23
N THR A 754 -4.52 36.22 14.19
CA THR A 754 -3.06 36.33 14.25
C THR A 754 -2.71 37.69 14.84
N ASP A 755 -2.88 37.86 16.15
CA ASP A 755 -2.24 38.96 16.87
C ASP A 755 -0.77 38.58 17.11
N ALA A 756 0.04 38.80 16.10
CA ALA A 756 1.48 38.98 16.24
C ALA A 756 1.79 40.41 15.79
N SER A 757 1.65 41.36 16.73
CA SER A 757 2.11 42.73 16.56
C SER A 757 3.63 42.74 16.43
N THR A 758 4.12 43.00 15.23
CA THR A 758 5.48 43.50 15.01
C THR A 758 5.44 45.01 15.22
N ASP A 759 5.81 45.46 16.41
CA ASP A 759 6.21 46.86 16.61
C ASP A 759 7.64 47.02 16.10
N ASP A 760 7.74 47.58 14.90
CA ASP A 760 8.94 48.25 14.40
C ASP A 760 9.00 49.65 15.04
N GLU A 761 9.95 49.88 15.95
CA GLU A 761 10.58 51.20 16.11
C GLU A 761 12.07 51.06 16.50
N LEU A 762 12.90 51.60 15.58
CA LEU A 762 14.35 51.93 15.63
C LEU A 762 15.39 50.83 15.32
#